data_AF-A0A9D1J4K7-F1
#
_entry.id   AF-A0A9D1J4K7-F1
#
_cell.length_a   1.000
_cell.length_b   1.000
_cell.length_c   1.000
_cell.angle_alpha   90.00
_cell.angle_beta   90.00
_cell.angle_gamma   90.00
#
_symmetry.space_group_name_H-M   'P 1'
#
loop_
_entity.id
_entity.type
_entity.pdbx_description
1 polymer ?
#
loop_
_entity_poly.entity_id
_entity_poly.type
_entity_poly.pdbx_seq_one_letter_code
_entity_poly.pdbx_strand_id
1 'polypeptide(L)'
;DSGRTVESSPVIRCALHLFGIILRPLDREEALMLFKCGLLPVDLEEVSAFEEYTYVWDVTGYSFARPFTENPAGFSEREMEERDEEKLARAEKVRQLLVRLHSRLKQALESEGPARGLYRVLEEEGIRAAVQARLDTLIENGEETEAEDLRLGWESLMGFLDAAETVRQLRAESGEEMAVSDCIELLRTVTADTPLTPRPQTLDSVLAGDLSQVRVGEKRAVIILGCNEGVFPRAAAPDGMFTSGEREALIALGLPVQGGEAENLIDERFSAYKAVTTPSEQLVLTHAAGDAAGAVMSPSEVVLSLRAAVPGASFSTGRDLGPYFFSQSLSTAFLQAARLPEGAERRTLECLLEADSVWNGRLHKLRHAAARAGETPVSGPVSEALFAPVKDERGEPLMRLSPSQVERYFSCPFAYFCRYGLGIRTPVRAELNPLARGSILHFLFRRALETEGFTALPPEEVHKLTIRILAEYLDTALGGGEEKSGKFLYYFHRLQEAAEEILLALQRELGQSAFRVAAAEEPIAPGGEVQPLTVRDPSFTVQVGGKIDRVDEASVDGEQFVRVIDYKTGGKAFKLSEAKEGLNMQMLLYLFAVGESRGRFAGTVPAGILYMPAGPRQLKFGRDEGDALARAGLFKMNGLVLDEEPVLRAMEQVPGSFIEPPGRNAADSRISREGLEELKAGSEELLRRMGAALLAGEVAPAPKESGGKSPCTWCEYKVLCGK
;
A
#
# COMPACT_ATOMS: atom_id res chain seq x y z
N ASP A 1 25.04 -15.76 -1.50
CA ASP A 1 25.13 -16.01 -2.95
C ASP A 1 25.21 -17.47 -3.37
N SER A 2 25.63 -18.41 -2.53
CA SER A 2 25.54 -19.84 -2.82
C SER A 2 24.08 -20.32 -2.77
N GLY A 3 23.42 -20.40 -3.92
CA GLY A 3 22.02 -20.83 -4.04
C GLY A 3 21.23 -20.11 -5.14
N ARG A 4 21.83 -19.14 -5.84
CA ARG A 4 21.23 -18.59 -7.06
C ARG A 4 21.41 -19.59 -8.20
N THR A 5 20.30 -19.97 -8.79
CA THR A 5 20.22 -20.90 -9.92
C THR A 5 19.88 -20.12 -11.18
N VAL A 6 20.01 -20.77 -12.32
CA VAL A 6 19.64 -20.19 -13.62
C VAL A 6 18.16 -19.77 -13.65
N GLU A 7 17.30 -20.36 -12.81
CA GLU A 7 15.89 -19.96 -12.67
C GLU A 7 15.70 -18.48 -12.26
N SER A 8 16.69 -17.88 -11.61
CA SER A 8 16.67 -16.46 -11.24
C SER A 8 17.00 -15.50 -12.39
N SER A 9 17.42 -16.02 -13.54
CA SER A 9 17.75 -15.22 -14.72
C SER A 9 16.50 -14.52 -15.29
N PRO A 10 16.60 -13.23 -15.68
CA PRO A 10 15.48 -12.49 -16.29
C PRO A 10 14.89 -13.18 -17.52
N VAL A 11 15.72 -13.86 -18.31
CA VAL A 11 15.30 -14.57 -19.53
C VAL A 11 14.43 -15.78 -19.20
N ILE A 12 14.81 -16.56 -18.19
CA ILE A 12 14.04 -17.72 -17.73
C ILE A 12 12.72 -17.28 -17.10
N ARG A 13 12.76 -16.24 -16.26
CA ARG A 13 11.54 -15.65 -15.68
C ARG A 13 10.60 -15.14 -16.76
N CYS A 14 11.11 -14.45 -17.78
CA CYS A 14 10.33 -14.01 -18.92
C CYS A 14 9.64 -15.20 -19.63
N ALA A 15 10.37 -16.27 -19.94
CA ALA A 15 9.82 -17.47 -20.55
C ALA A 15 8.72 -18.12 -19.69
N LEU A 16 8.94 -18.26 -18.38
CA LEU A 16 7.96 -18.82 -17.44
C LEU A 16 6.69 -17.96 -17.38
N HIS A 17 6.82 -16.63 -17.33
CA HIS A 17 5.67 -15.72 -17.29
C HIS A 17 4.93 -15.66 -18.63
N LEU A 18 5.63 -15.79 -19.78
CA LEU A 18 4.98 -15.95 -21.09
C LEU A 18 4.08 -17.18 -21.12
N PHE A 19 4.57 -18.34 -20.69
CA PHE A 19 3.71 -19.53 -20.55
C PHE A 19 2.62 -19.35 -19.48
N GLY A 20 2.92 -18.65 -18.39
CA GLY A 20 2.00 -18.35 -17.29
C GLY A 20 0.76 -17.58 -17.74
N ILE A 21 0.93 -16.55 -18.59
CA ILE A 21 -0.17 -15.73 -19.14
C ILE A 21 -1.10 -16.57 -20.05
N ILE A 22 -0.61 -17.68 -20.62
CA ILE A 22 -1.44 -18.62 -21.41
C ILE A 22 -2.23 -19.57 -20.49
N LEU A 23 -1.57 -20.16 -19.48
CA LEU A 23 -2.23 -21.08 -18.54
C LEU A 23 -3.27 -20.38 -17.66
N ARG A 24 -2.96 -19.15 -17.26
CA ARG A 24 -3.85 -18.25 -16.53
C ARG A 24 -4.13 -17.06 -17.44
N PRO A 25 -5.14 -17.16 -18.33
CA PRO A 25 -5.38 -16.20 -19.40
C PRO A 25 -5.40 -14.77 -18.88
N LEU A 26 -4.37 -13.99 -19.25
CA LEU A 26 -4.24 -12.57 -18.91
C LEU A 26 -4.32 -12.30 -17.39
N ASP A 27 -3.71 -13.14 -16.57
CA ASP A 27 -3.57 -12.86 -15.14
C ASP A 27 -2.71 -11.61 -14.87
N ARG A 28 -3.16 -10.77 -13.92
CA ARG A 28 -2.49 -9.49 -13.61
C ARG A 28 -1.09 -9.70 -13.04
N GLU A 29 -0.90 -10.68 -12.16
CA GLU A 29 0.40 -10.90 -11.52
C GLU A 29 1.41 -11.42 -12.54
N GLU A 30 1.00 -12.37 -13.38
CA GLU A 30 1.83 -12.87 -14.49
C GLU A 30 2.23 -11.76 -15.47
N ALA A 31 1.29 -10.89 -15.85
CA ALA A 31 1.57 -9.75 -16.72
C ALA A 31 2.57 -8.77 -16.10
N LEU A 32 2.40 -8.41 -14.82
CA LEU A 32 3.32 -7.51 -14.12
C LEU A 32 4.72 -8.10 -14.01
N MET A 33 4.83 -9.38 -13.66
CA MET A 33 6.11 -10.05 -13.54
C MET A 33 6.80 -10.19 -14.90
N LEU A 34 6.06 -10.45 -15.97
CA LEU A 34 6.57 -10.45 -17.35
C LEU A 34 7.22 -9.10 -17.70
N PHE A 35 6.50 -7.99 -17.49
CA PHE A 35 7.05 -6.66 -17.83
C PHE A 35 8.20 -6.25 -16.92
N LYS A 36 8.16 -6.63 -15.63
CA LYS A 36 9.25 -6.39 -14.66
C LYS A 36 10.53 -7.19 -14.93
N CYS A 37 10.51 -8.14 -15.87
CA CYS A 37 11.74 -8.80 -16.35
C CYS A 37 12.66 -7.83 -17.12
N GLY A 38 12.13 -6.71 -17.66
CA GLY A 38 12.93 -5.69 -18.34
C GLY A 38 13.44 -6.07 -19.74
N LEU A 39 12.86 -7.09 -20.37
CA LEU A 39 13.26 -7.58 -21.70
C LEU A 39 12.27 -7.20 -22.82
N LEU A 40 11.13 -6.60 -22.47
CA LEU A 40 10.11 -6.13 -23.41
C LEU A 40 10.26 -4.62 -23.65
N PRO A 41 9.74 -4.08 -24.77
CA PRO A 41 9.92 -2.68 -25.17
C PRO A 41 9.00 -1.72 -24.39
N VAL A 42 9.10 -1.75 -23.06
CA VAL A 42 8.39 -0.88 -22.13
C VAL A 42 9.35 -0.35 -21.07
N ASP A 43 9.19 0.91 -20.69
CA ASP A 43 9.99 1.50 -19.61
C ASP A 43 9.33 1.33 -18.23
N LEU A 44 10.06 1.67 -17.17
CA LEU A 44 9.58 1.52 -15.80
C LEU A 44 8.39 2.44 -15.47
N GLU A 45 8.29 3.61 -16.10
CA GLU A 45 7.17 4.52 -15.87
C GLU A 45 5.88 3.99 -16.51
N GLU A 46 6.00 3.37 -17.69
CA GLU A 46 4.93 2.68 -18.39
C GLU A 46 4.43 1.47 -17.59
N VAL A 47 5.35 0.62 -17.10
CA VAL A 47 4.99 -0.51 -16.22
C VAL A 47 4.33 -0.02 -14.93
N SER A 48 4.83 1.07 -14.34
CA SER A 48 4.23 1.65 -13.13
C SER A 48 2.82 2.20 -13.38
N ALA A 49 2.58 2.86 -14.52
CA ALA A 49 1.25 3.37 -14.88
C ALA A 49 0.27 2.22 -15.11
N PHE A 50 0.72 1.15 -15.78
CA PHE A 50 -0.06 -0.08 -15.96
C PHE A 50 -0.38 -0.78 -14.62
N GLU A 51 0.60 -0.89 -13.72
CA GLU A 51 0.40 -1.46 -12.38
C GLU A 51 -0.60 -0.65 -11.56
N GLU A 52 -0.46 0.68 -11.54
CA GLU A 52 -1.37 1.58 -10.83
C GLU A 52 -2.80 1.46 -11.40
N TYR A 53 -2.96 1.53 -12.73
CA TYR A 53 -4.28 1.45 -13.37
C TYR A 53 -4.97 0.10 -13.12
N THR A 54 -4.25 -1.01 -13.31
CA THR A 54 -4.81 -2.36 -13.10
C THR A 54 -5.10 -2.66 -11.63
N TYR A 55 -4.41 -1.99 -10.70
CA TYR A 55 -4.74 -2.03 -9.28
C TYR A 55 -6.01 -1.21 -8.97
N VAL A 56 -6.09 0.03 -9.48
CA VAL A 56 -7.23 0.93 -9.23
C VAL A 56 -8.52 0.31 -9.76
N TRP A 57 -8.53 -0.17 -11.00
CA TRP A 57 -9.73 -0.71 -11.64
C TRP A 57 -9.91 -2.22 -11.45
N ASP A 58 -9.04 -2.86 -10.66
CA ASP A 58 -8.99 -4.32 -10.44
C ASP A 58 -9.09 -5.13 -11.74
N VAL A 59 -8.35 -4.69 -12.77
CA VAL A 59 -8.35 -5.32 -14.09
C VAL A 59 -7.66 -6.67 -13.99
N THR A 60 -8.36 -7.73 -14.40
CA THR A 60 -7.83 -9.10 -14.44
C THR A 60 -8.47 -9.91 -15.55
N GLY A 61 -7.74 -10.89 -16.08
CA GLY A 61 -8.23 -11.85 -17.05
C GLY A 61 -8.73 -11.21 -18.34
N TYR A 62 -9.90 -11.65 -18.82
CA TYR A 62 -10.47 -11.16 -20.07
C TYR A 62 -10.84 -9.67 -20.07
N SER A 63 -10.86 -8.99 -18.92
CA SER A 63 -11.02 -7.53 -18.88
C SER A 63 -9.88 -6.80 -19.61
N PHE A 64 -8.69 -7.41 -19.70
CA PHE A 64 -7.59 -6.86 -20.50
C PHE A 64 -7.89 -6.78 -22.00
N ALA A 65 -8.87 -7.52 -22.52
CA ALA A 65 -9.26 -7.45 -23.93
C ALA A 65 -9.86 -6.09 -24.32
N ARG A 66 -10.40 -5.33 -23.35
CA ARG A 66 -10.99 -4.02 -23.58
C ARG A 66 -9.95 -2.90 -23.44
N PRO A 67 -10.05 -1.81 -24.23
CA PRO A 67 -9.21 -0.63 -24.05
C PRO A 67 -9.38 -0.02 -22.66
N PHE A 68 -8.33 0.58 -22.14
CA PHE A 68 -8.40 1.42 -20.95
C PHE A 68 -8.92 2.80 -21.33
N THR A 69 -10.07 3.18 -20.76
CA THR A 69 -10.75 4.46 -21.02
C THR A 69 -11.06 5.25 -19.76
N GLU A 70 -10.98 4.60 -18.60
CA GLU A 70 -11.42 5.18 -17.34
C GLU A 70 -10.35 6.08 -16.73
N ASN A 71 -10.75 6.94 -15.79
CA ASN A 71 -9.81 7.83 -15.10
C ASN A 71 -8.81 7.01 -14.26
N PRO A 72 -7.47 7.15 -14.44
CA PRO A 72 -6.48 6.42 -13.63
C PRO A 72 -6.54 6.70 -12.13
N ALA A 73 -7.19 7.79 -11.70
CA ALA A 73 -7.42 8.11 -10.29
C ALA A 73 -8.62 7.35 -9.67
N GLY A 74 -9.35 6.55 -10.45
CA GLY A 74 -10.54 5.81 -10.00
C GLY A 74 -11.82 6.63 -10.13
N PHE A 75 -12.79 6.40 -9.22
CA PHE A 75 -14.05 7.15 -9.22
C PHE A 75 -13.81 8.64 -8.94
N SER A 76 -14.16 9.48 -9.91
CA SER A 76 -13.90 10.90 -9.87
C SER A 76 -14.94 11.67 -10.68
N GLU A 77 -15.49 12.73 -10.08
CA GLU A 77 -16.36 13.70 -10.75
C GLU A 77 -15.56 14.78 -11.49
N ARG A 78 -14.24 14.88 -11.26
CA ARG A 78 -13.35 15.82 -11.96
C ARG A 78 -13.01 15.29 -13.36
N GLU A 79 -12.95 16.19 -14.33
CA GLU A 79 -12.42 15.88 -15.66
C GLU A 79 -10.96 15.45 -15.57
N MET A 80 -10.51 14.61 -16.51
CA MET A 80 -9.11 14.17 -16.55
C MET A 80 -8.20 15.36 -16.81
N GLU A 81 -7.15 15.50 -16.01
CA GLU A 81 -6.09 16.47 -16.26
C GLU A 81 -5.08 15.87 -17.26
N GLU A 82 -4.26 16.70 -17.91
CA GLU A 82 -3.23 16.26 -18.88
C GLU A 82 -2.35 15.12 -18.33
N ARG A 83 -2.02 15.18 -17.03
CA ARG A 83 -1.24 14.15 -16.34
C ARG A 83 -1.98 12.81 -16.22
N ASP A 84 -3.30 12.85 -16.02
CA ASP A 84 -4.13 11.64 -15.97
C ASP A 84 -4.24 11.00 -17.36
N GLU A 85 -4.40 11.83 -18.40
CA GLU A 85 -4.42 11.37 -19.80
C GLU A 85 -3.09 10.72 -20.21
N GLU A 86 -1.96 11.32 -19.82
CA GLU A 86 -0.63 10.74 -20.08
C GLU A 86 -0.45 9.39 -19.38
N LYS A 87 -0.85 9.29 -18.10
CA LYS A 87 -0.83 8.02 -17.35
C LYS A 87 -1.71 6.96 -18.02
N LEU A 88 -2.91 7.34 -18.47
CA LEU A 88 -3.82 6.44 -19.17
C LEU A 88 -3.20 5.93 -20.48
N ALA A 89 -2.61 6.82 -21.28
CA ALA A 89 -1.97 6.47 -22.54
C ALA A 89 -0.80 5.48 -22.33
N ARG A 90 0.02 5.71 -21.30
CA ARG A 90 1.12 4.79 -20.92
C ARG A 90 0.58 3.41 -20.50
N ALA A 91 -0.46 3.37 -19.65
CA ALA A 91 -1.07 2.12 -19.22
C ALA A 91 -1.71 1.36 -20.41
N GLU A 92 -2.41 2.05 -21.30
CA GLU A 92 -3.02 1.48 -22.50
C GLU A 92 -1.99 0.93 -23.48
N LYS A 93 -0.86 1.59 -23.66
CA LYS A 93 0.27 1.08 -24.48
C LYS A 93 0.74 -0.30 -23.97
N VAL A 94 0.95 -0.44 -22.67
CA VAL A 94 1.37 -1.71 -22.05
C VAL A 94 0.28 -2.79 -22.19
N ARG A 95 -0.99 -2.42 -22.03
CA ARG A 95 -2.13 -3.33 -22.24
C ARG A 95 -2.20 -3.84 -23.69
N GLN A 96 -2.04 -2.97 -24.68
CA GLN A 96 -2.04 -3.35 -26.09
C GLN A 96 -0.91 -4.33 -26.41
N LEU A 97 0.28 -4.10 -25.85
CA LEU A 97 1.40 -5.03 -25.94
C LEU A 97 1.04 -6.40 -25.33
N LEU A 98 0.47 -6.42 -24.12
CA LEU A 98 0.05 -7.66 -23.44
C LEU A 98 -0.95 -8.46 -24.29
N VAL A 99 -2.01 -7.82 -24.79
CA VAL A 99 -3.06 -8.49 -25.59
C VAL A 99 -2.50 -9.01 -26.91
N ARG A 100 -1.67 -8.20 -27.59
CA ARG A 100 -0.99 -8.63 -28.82
C ARG A 100 -0.10 -9.84 -28.57
N LEU A 101 0.71 -9.78 -27.51
CA LEU A 101 1.64 -10.84 -27.13
C LEU A 101 0.89 -12.13 -26.76
N HIS A 102 -0.17 -12.04 -25.95
CA HIS A 102 -0.99 -13.19 -25.58
C HIS A 102 -1.63 -13.84 -26.83
N SER A 103 -2.18 -13.05 -27.74
CA SER A 103 -2.78 -13.55 -28.99
C SER A 103 -1.76 -14.28 -29.88
N ARG A 104 -0.60 -13.65 -30.12
CA ARG A 104 0.49 -14.24 -30.92
C ARG A 104 1.03 -15.52 -30.31
N LEU A 105 1.28 -15.49 -29.01
CA LEU A 105 1.79 -16.64 -28.27
C LEU A 105 0.80 -17.79 -28.33
N LYS A 106 -0.48 -17.54 -28.02
CA LYS A 106 -1.52 -18.56 -28.14
C LYS A 106 -1.55 -19.21 -29.53
N GLN A 107 -1.54 -18.40 -30.59
CA GLN A 107 -1.53 -18.91 -31.97
C GLN A 107 -0.27 -19.75 -32.26
N ALA A 108 0.91 -19.27 -31.85
CA ALA A 108 2.18 -19.94 -32.10
C ALA A 108 2.28 -21.30 -31.36
N LEU A 109 1.77 -21.37 -30.12
CA LEU A 109 1.70 -22.62 -29.36
C LEU A 109 0.74 -23.64 -30.00
N GLU A 110 -0.42 -23.19 -30.50
CA GLU A 110 -1.39 -24.05 -31.17
C GLU A 110 -0.86 -24.59 -32.51
N SER A 111 -0.10 -23.77 -33.26
CA SER A 111 0.39 -24.16 -34.59
C SER A 111 1.69 -24.95 -34.59
N GLU A 112 2.62 -24.63 -33.68
CA GLU A 112 4.01 -25.13 -33.72
C GLU A 112 4.38 -25.93 -32.46
N GLY A 113 3.51 -25.97 -31.46
CA GLY A 113 3.76 -26.57 -30.15
C GLY A 113 4.47 -25.62 -29.17
N PRO A 114 4.57 -25.98 -27.88
CA PRO A 114 5.02 -25.07 -26.83
C PRO A 114 6.45 -24.52 -27.01
N ALA A 115 7.41 -25.37 -27.39
CA ALA A 115 8.82 -24.98 -27.49
C ALA A 115 9.08 -24.04 -28.68
N ARG A 116 8.67 -24.45 -29.89
CA ARG A 116 8.80 -23.63 -31.10
C ARG A 116 7.95 -22.36 -31.03
N GLY A 117 6.71 -22.48 -30.53
CA GLY A 117 5.82 -21.34 -30.36
C GLY A 117 6.41 -20.26 -29.44
N LEU A 118 7.02 -20.66 -28.32
CA LEU A 118 7.74 -19.73 -27.45
C LEU A 118 8.95 -19.11 -28.16
N TYR A 119 9.82 -19.93 -28.77
CA TYR A 119 11.00 -19.43 -29.49
C TYR A 119 10.64 -18.35 -30.52
N ARG A 120 9.59 -18.60 -31.31
CA ARG A 120 9.09 -17.66 -32.32
C ARG A 120 8.69 -16.31 -31.70
N VAL A 121 7.97 -16.32 -30.58
CA VAL A 121 7.57 -15.08 -29.88
C VAL A 121 8.79 -14.34 -29.31
N LEU A 122 9.78 -15.05 -28.79
CA LEU A 122 11.02 -14.44 -28.31
C LEU A 122 11.77 -13.70 -29.43
N GLU A 123 11.76 -14.23 -30.65
CA GLU A 123 12.34 -13.56 -31.83
C GLU A 123 11.47 -12.39 -32.31
N GLU A 124 10.16 -12.59 -32.49
CA GLU A 124 9.25 -11.56 -33.01
C GLU A 124 9.15 -10.31 -32.11
N GLU A 125 9.22 -10.48 -30.79
CA GLU A 125 9.20 -9.37 -29.82
C GLU A 125 10.61 -8.83 -29.50
N GLY A 126 11.65 -9.32 -30.19
CA GLY A 126 13.01 -8.77 -30.09
C GLY A 126 13.73 -9.06 -28.78
N ILE A 127 13.30 -10.07 -28.00
CA ILE A 127 13.89 -10.40 -26.70
C ILE A 127 15.37 -10.77 -26.86
N ARG A 128 15.73 -11.48 -27.93
CA ARG A 128 17.15 -11.78 -28.24
C ARG A 128 18.01 -10.52 -28.36
N ALA A 129 17.49 -9.49 -29.05
CA ALA A 129 18.20 -8.22 -29.21
C ALA A 129 18.28 -7.46 -27.87
N ALA A 130 17.21 -7.51 -27.07
CA ALA A 130 17.20 -6.92 -25.73
C ALA A 130 18.22 -7.58 -24.79
N VAL A 131 18.34 -8.92 -24.81
CA VAL A 131 19.35 -9.67 -24.06
C VAL A 131 20.75 -9.26 -24.49
N GLN A 132 21.02 -9.18 -25.80
CA GLN A 132 22.33 -8.75 -26.30
C GLN A 132 22.67 -7.32 -25.86
N ALA A 133 21.76 -6.37 -26.01
CA ALA A 133 21.98 -5.00 -25.56
C ALA A 133 22.26 -4.91 -24.05
N ARG A 134 21.58 -5.76 -23.25
CA ARG A 134 21.81 -5.85 -21.82
C ARG A 134 23.18 -6.44 -21.48
N LEU A 135 23.62 -7.48 -22.21
CA LEU A 135 24.96 -8.04 -22.08
C LEU A 135 26.03 -6.99 -22.38
N ASP A 136 25.89 -6.27 -23.49
CA ASP A 136 26.84 -5.22 -23.89
C ASP A 136 26.95 -4.14 -22.79
N THR A 137 25.80 -3.71 -22.24
CA THR A 137 25.77 -2.75 -21.12
C THR A 137 26.48 -3.27 -19.86
N LEU A 138 26.28 -4.54 -19.51
CA LEU A 138 26.92 -5.14 -18.33
C LEU A 138 28.44 -5.23 -18.51
N ILE A 139 28.89 -5.62 -19.70
CA ILE A 139 30.33 -5.70 -20.04
C ILE A 139 30.96 -4.30 -20.02
N GLU A 140 30.30 -3.29 -20.60
CA GLU A 140 30.76 -1.90 -20.57
C GLU A 140 30.88 -1.35 -19.14
N ASN A 141 30.00 -1.78 -18.23
CA ASN A 141 30.05 -1.41 -16.82
C ASN A 141 31.04 -2.23 -15.99
N GLY A 142 31.71 -3.23 -16.56
CA GLY A 142 32.63 -4.13 -15.86
C GLY A 142 31.92 -5.18 -14.99
N GLU A 143 30.62 -5.38 -15.16
CA GLU A 143 29.78 -6.37 -14.48
C GLU A 143 29.86 -7.73 -15.21
N GLU A 144 31.08 -8.26 -15.37
CA GLU A 144 31.34 -9.48 -16.16
C GLU A 144 30.62 -10.72 -15.61
N THR A 145 30.44 -10.81 -14.29
CA THR A 145 29.77 -11.95 -13.66
C THR A 145 28.28 -11.96 -14.00
N GLU A 146 27.62 -10.81 -13.89
CA GLU A 146 26.21 -10.63 -14.24
C GLU A 146 25.97 -10.84 -15.74
N ALA A 147 26.93 -10.44 -16.59
CA ALA A 147 26.89 -10.71 -18.02
C ALA A 147 26.95 -12.22 -18.30
N GLU A 148 27.86 -12.93 -17.64
CA GLU A 148 27.99 -14.39 -17.79
C GLU A 148 26.75 -15.14 -17.28
N ASP A 149 26.17 -14.71 -16.16
CA ASP A 149 24.91 -15.27 -15.61
C ASP A 149 23.74 -15.09 -16.60
N LEU A 150 23.65 -13.92 -17.24
CA LEU A 150 22.64 -13.66 -18.26
C LEU A 150 22.87 -14.51 -19.52
N ARG A 151 24.13 -14.67 -19.95
CA ARG A 151 24.51 -15.53 -21.09
C ARG A 151 24.15 -16.98 -20.82
N LEU A 152 24.51 -17.51 -19.65
CA LEU A 152 24.16 -18.86 -19.22
C LEU A 152 22.64 -19.06 -19.17
N GLY A 153 21.89 -18.07 -18.71
CA GLY A 153 20.43 -18.11 -18.71
C GLY A 153 19.82 -18.23 -20.11
N TRP A 154 20.37 -17.48 -21.08
CA TRP A 154 19.95 -17.59 -22.49
C TRP A 154 20.31 -18.96 -23.08
N GLU A 155 21.54 -19.43 -22.88
CA GLU A 155 21.99 -20.74 -23.38
C GLU A 155 21.17 -21.90 -22.78
N SER A 156 20.88 -21.82 -21.49
CA SER A 156 20.05 -22.82 -20.79
C SER A 156 18.61 -22.82 -21.32
N LEU A 157 18.05 -21.64 -21.62
CA LEU A 157 16.72 -21.56 -22.25
C LEU A 157 16.73 -22.21 -23.64
N MET A 158 17.71 -21.90 -24.49
CA MET A 158 17.80 -22.48 -25.84
C MET A 158 17.97 -24.00 -25.77
N GLY A 159 18.89 -24.48 -24.93
CA GLY A 159 19.08 -25.91 -24.71
C GLY A 159 17.84 -26.61 -24.18
N PHE A 160 17.09 -25.96 -23.28
CA PHE A 160 15.78 -26.46 -22.83
C PHE A 160 14.78 -26.55 -23.98
N LEU A 161 14.66 -25.51 -24.83
CA LEU A 161 13.69 -25.50 -25.95
C LEU A 161 14.01 -26.60 -26.97
N ASP A 162 15.30 -26.83 -27.26
CA ASP A 162 15.74 -27.93 -28.14
C ASP A 162 15.41 -29.31 -27.55
N ALA A 163 15.67 -29.50 -26.25
CA ALA A 163 15.36 -30.74 -25.54
C ALA A 163 13.84 -30.97 -25.46
N ALA A 164 13.06 -29.94 -25.15
CA ALA A 164 11.61 -29.99 -25.08
C ALA A 164 11.00 -30.33 -26.44
N GLU A 165 11.53 -29.78 -27.53
CA GLU A 165 11.09 -30.13 -28.89
C GLU A 165 11.42 -31.58 -29.24
N THR A 166 12.58 -32.10 -28.83
CA THR A 166 12.95 -33.51 -29.00
C THR A 166 12.00 -34.44 -28.25
N VAL A 167 11.70 -34.12 -26.98
CA VAL A 167 10.74 -34.88 -26.16
C VAL A 167 9.34 -34.83 -26.77
N ARG A 168 8.92 -33.67 -27.28
CA ARG A 168 7.64 -33.52 -27.97
C ARG A 168 7.52 -34.45 -29.18
N GLN A 169 8.58 -34.55 -29.98
CA GLN A 169 8.61 -35.45 -31.16
C GLN A 169 8.46 -36.91 -30.74
N LEU A 170 9.19 -37.35 -29.72
CA LEU A 170 9.08 -38.72 -29.18
C LEU A 170 7.69 -39.04 -28.61
N ARG A 171 7.07 -38.09 -27.91
CA ARG A 171 5.69 -38.24 -27.41
C ARG A 171 4.67 -38.29 -28.54
N ALA A 172 4.85 -37.48 -29.57
CA ALA A 172 3.97 -37.49 -30.74
C ALA A 172 3.99 -38.84 -31.49
N GLU A 173 5.13 -39.53 -31.53
CA GLU A 173 5.22 -40.91 -32.08
C GLU A 173 4.38 -41.91 -31.27
N SER A 174 4.19 -41.65 -29.98
CA SER A 174 3.38 -42.46 -29.06
C SER A 174 1.92 -41.99 -28.96
N GLY A 175 1.53 -40.94 -29.71
CA GLY A 175 0.18 -40.36 -29.67
C GLY A 175 -0.10 -39.44 -28.47
N GLU A 176 0.94 -39.04 -27.72
CA GLU A 176 0.82 -38.13 -26.57
C GLU A 176 1.19 -36.69 -26.97
N GLU A 177 0.36 -35.72 -26.58
CA GLU A 177 0.69 -34.30 -26.73
C GLU A 177 1.43 -33.77 -25.50
N MET A 178 2.38 -32.86 -25.71
CA MET A 178 3.06 -32.16 -24.62
C MET A 178 2.33 -30.86 -24.32
N ALA A 179 1.80 -30.75 -23.11
CA ALA A 179 1.08 -29.55 -22.68
C ALA A 179 2.04 -28.42 -22.27
N VAL A 180 1.51 -27.19 -22.18
CA VAL A 180 2.25 -26.01 -21.69
C VAL A 180 2.65 -26.18 -20.22
N SER A 181 1.80 -26.82 -19.42
CA SER A 181 2.09 -27.15 -18.02
C SER A 181 3.35 -27.99 -17.88
N ASP A 182 3.52 -28.99 -18.75
CA ASP A 182 4.67 -29.88 -18.75
C ASP A 182 5.95 -29.09 -19.01
N CYS A 183 5.90 -28.14 -19.95
CA CYS A 183 7.04 -27.28 -20.26
C CYS A 183 7.43 -26.37 -19.08
N ILE A 184 6.46 -25.81 -18.35
CA ILE A 184 6.75 -25.00 -17.17
C ILE A 184 7.40 -25.85 -16.07
N GLU A 185 6.86 -27.04 -15.81
CA GLU A 185 7.39 -27.94 -14.78
C GLU A 185 8.80 -28.42 -15.13
N LEU A 186 9.03 -28.84 -16.37
CA LEU A 186 10.35 -29.25 -16.85
C LEU A 186 11.33 -28.07 -16.84
N LEU A 187 10.95 -26.89 -17.32
CA LEU A 187 11.82 -25.72 -17.31
C LEU A 187 12.22 -25.34 -15.89
N ARG A 188 11.28 -25.33 -14.94
CA ARG A 188 11.57 -25.08 -13.52
C ARG A 188 12.51 -26.14 -12.95
N THR A 189 12.25 -27.41 -13.22
CA THR A 189 13.09 -28.51 -12.72
C THR A 189 14.53 -28.39 -13.24
N VAL A 190 14.71 -28.20 -14.56
CA VAL A 190 16.03 -28.06 -15.17
C VAL A 190 16.76 -26.82 -14.64
N THR A 191 16.06 -25.70 -14.52
CA THR A 191 16.69 -24.41 -14.14
C THR A 191 16.89 -24.25 -12.63
N ALA A 192 16.14 -24.97 -11.79
CA ALA A 192 16.34 -25.02 -10.36
C ALA A 192 17.61 -25.79 -9.98
N ASP A 193 17.93 -26.85 -10.73
CA ASP A 193 19.11 -27.68 -10.45
C ASP A 193 20.37 -27.20 -11.18
N THR A 194 20.27 -26.20 -12.06
CA THR A 194 21.41 -25.63 -12.77
C THR A 194 22.01 -24.46 -11.97
N PRO A 195 23.16 -24.64 -11.30
CA PRO A 195 23.83 -23.54 -10.62
C PRO A 195 24.34 -22.52 -11.64
N LEU A 196 24.34 -21.24 -11.25
CA LEU A 196 25.07 -20.22 -12.00
C LEU A 196 26.57 -20.54 -12.03
N THR A 197 27.28 -20.04 -13.05
CA THR A 197 28.68 -20.38 -13.30
C THR A 197 29.52 -20.21 -12.03
N PRO A 198 30.25 -21.25 -11.58
CA PRO A 198 31.11 -21.11 -10.42
C PRO A 198 32.17 -20.06 -10.70
N ARG A 199 32.24 -19.02 -9.86
CA ARG A 199 33.23 -17.95 -9.99
C ARG A 199 34.64 -18.57 -10.05
N PRO A 200 35.46 -18.26 -11.06
CA PRO A 200 36.77 -18.88 -11.22
C PRO A 200 37.62 -18.67 -9.96
N GLN A 201 38.25 -19.74 -9.48
CA GLN A 201 39.12 -19.68 -8.30
C GLN A 201 40.34 -18.82 -8.62
N THR A 202 40.52 -17.73 -7.88
CA THR A 202 41.71 -16.88 -7.92
C THR A 202 42.88 -17.57 -7.21
N LEU A 203 44.12 -17.14 -7.51
CA LEU A 203 45.34 -17.64 -6.87
C LEU A 203 45.30 -17.53 -5.33
N ASP A 204 44.60 -16.52 -4.82
CA ASP A 204 44.31 -16.34 -3.39
C ASP A 204 42.80 -16.41 -3.19
N SER A 205 42.31 -17.55 -2.70
CA SER A 205 40.88 -17.80 -2.48
C SER A 205 40.64 -18.72 -1.28
N VAL A 206 39.51 -18.51 -0.60
CA VAL A 206 39.01 -19.40 0.44
C VAL A 206 38.16 -20.49 -0.20
N LEU A 207 38.51 -21.75 0.07
CA LEU A 207 37.71 -22.88 -0.39
C LEU A 207 36.52 -23.09 0.55
N ALA A 208 35.32 -22.82 0.05
CA ALA A 208 34.06 -23.07 0.74
C ALA A 208 33.25 -24.12 -0.02
N GLY A 209 32.71 -25.12 0.68
CA GLY A 209 31.91 -26.17 0.08
C GLY A 209 31.50 -27.21 1.10
N ASP A 210 30.70 -28.17 0.64
CA ASP A 210 30.27 -29.32 1.44
C ASP A 210 31.46 -30.28 1.69
N LEU A 211 31.44 -30.98 2.84
CA LEU A 211 32.49 -31.95 3.20
C LEU A 211 32.62 -33.10 2.21
N SER A 212 31.54 -33.45 1.51
CA SER A 212 31.55 -34.46 0.45
C SER A 212 32.22 -33.99 -0.84
N GLN A 213 32.25 -32.67 -1.10
CA GLN A 213 32.74 -32.07 -2.34
C GLN A 213 34.16 -31.51 -2.19
N VAL A 214 34.52 -31.05 -0.99
CA VAL A 214 35.83 -30.48 -0.71
C VAL A 214 36.84 -31.60 -0.49
N ARG A 215 37.80 -31.75 -1.42
CA ARG A 215 38.99 -32.56 -1.15
C ARG A 215 39.82 -31.86 -0.07
N VAL A 216 39.66 -32.33 1.18
CA VAL A 216 40.44 -31.86 2.32
C VAL A 216 41.87 -32.36 2.19
N GLY A 217 42.70 -31.60 1.46
CA GLY A 217 44.17 -31.73 1.48
C GLY A 217 44.76 -31.00 2.69
N GLU A 218 46.08 -30.87 2.76
CA GLU A 218 46.73 -30.11 3.83
C GLU A 218 46.29 -28.63 3.79
N LYS A 219 45.50 -28.21 4.78
CA LYS A 219 45.06 -26.83 4.96
C LYS A 219 45.63 -26.27 6.25
N ARG A 220 46.03 -25.00 6.25
CA ARG A 220 46.51 -24.33 7.47
C ARG A 220 45.38 -24.08 8.46
N ALA A 221 44.25 -23.57 7.96
CA ALA A 221 43.07 -23.30 8.76
C ALA A 221 41.82 -23.96 8.14
N VAL A 222 40.93 -24.45 9.00
CA VAL A 222 39.62 -25.00 8.61
C VAL A 222 38.54 -24.38 9.50
N ILE A 223 37.46 -23.91 8.88
CA ILE A 223 36.28 -23.37 9.55
C ILE A 223 35.10 -24.29 9.22
N ILE A 224 34.54 -24.94 10.23
CA ILE A 224 33.35 -25.79 10.07
C ILE A 224 32.14 -25.02 10.56
N LEU A 225 31.18 -24.83 9.65
CA LEU A 225 29.95 -24.09 9.90
C LEU A 225 28.82 -25.05 10.27
N GLY A 226 27.91 -24.61 11.14
CA GLY A 226 26.68 -25.35 11.44
C GLY A 226 26.92 -26.66 12.20
N CYS A 227 27.86 -26.67 13.15
CA CYS A 227 28.16 -27.79 14.04
C CYS A 227 27.03 -28.02 15.07
N ASN A 228 25.85 -28.33 14.57
CA ASN A 228 24.63 -28.57 15.33
C ASN A 228 24.27 -30.05 15.34
N GLU A 229 23.53 -30.48 16.37
CA GLU A 229 23.02 -31.84 16.48
C GLU A 229 22.18 -32.23 15.24
N GLY A 230 22.44 -33.42 14.67
CA GLY A 230 21.79 -33.92 13.45
C GLY A 230 22.29 -33.31 12.13
N VAL A 231 23.00 -32.19 12.18
CA VAL A 231 23.58 -31.51 11.00
C VAL A 231 25.03 -31.93 10.76
N PHE A 232 25.85 -31.97 11.82
CA PHE A 232 27.26 -32.33 11.71
C PHE A 232 27.75 -33.12 12.93
N PRO A 233 28.05 -34.43 12.80
CA PRO A 233 27.91 -35.26 11.60
C PRO A 233 26.44 -35.36 11.16
N ARG A 234 26.18 -35.43 9.86
CA ARG A 234 24.82 -35.53 9.31
C ARG A 234 24.13 -36.79 9.82
N ALA A 235 22.89 -36.67 10.28
CA ALA A 235 22.09 -37.85 10.58
C ALA A 235 21.82 -38.66 9.30
N ALA A 236 21.85 -40.00 9.42
CA ALA A 236 21.42 -40.85 8.32
C ALA A 236 19.94 -40.58 8.04
N ALA A 237 19.63 -40.20 6.81
CA ALA A 237 18.27 -40.08 6.33
C ALA A 237 18.01 -41.20 5.31
N PRO A 238 16.83 -41.84 5.33
CA PRO A 238 16.45 -42.75 4.26
C PRO A 238 16.33 -41.95 2.96
N ASP A 239 17.14 -42.30 1.96
CA ASP A 239 17.17 -41.64 0.66
C ASP A 239 17.11 -42.67 -0.49
N GLY A 240 16.46 -42.27 -1.58
CA GLY A 240 16.25 -43.08 -2.78
C GLY A 240 15.04 -44.03 -2.75
N MET A 241 14.94 -44.88 -3.79
CA MET A 241 13.79 -45.78 -4.00
C MET A 241 13.73 -46.96 -3.03
N PHE A 242 14.86 -47.33 -2.41
CA PHE A 242 14.96 -48.49 -1.51
C PHE A 242 15.09 -48.04 -0.05
N THR A 243 14.28 -48.63 0.81
CA THR A 243 14.40 -48.52 2.26
C THR A 243 15.69 -49.18 2.76
N SER A 244 16.12 -48.79 3.95
CA SER A 244 17.33 -49.31 4.59
C SER A 244 17.27 -50.84 4.77
N GLY A 245 16.11 -51.38 5.15
CA GLY A 245 15.91 -52.83 5.25
C GLY A 245 15.93 -53.56 3.91
N GLU A 246 15.41 -52.95 2.84
CA GLU A 246 15.51 -53.52 1.49
C GLU A 246 16.96 -53.53 1.00
N ARG A 247 17.73 -52.48 1.28
CA ARG A 247 19.16 -52.42 0.94
C ARG A 247 19.95 -53.52 1.66
N GLU A 248 19.72 -53.70 2.95
CA GLU A 248 20.35 -54.79 3.73
C GLU A 248 20.00 -56.17 3.18
N ALA A 249 18.73 -56.39 2.80
CA ALA A 249 18.30 -57.63 2.16
C ALA A 249 18.99 -57.87 0.81
N LEU A 250 19.14 -56.83 -0.03
CA LEU A 250 19.84 -56.92 -1.30
C LEU A 250 21.33 -57.20 -1.13
N ILE A 251 21.98 -56.56 -0.15
CA ILE A 251 23.38 -56.81 0.21
C ILE A 251 23.56 -58.26 0.70
N ALA A 252 22.63 -58.76 1.52
CA ALA A 252 22.65 -60.15 1.98
C ALA A 252 22.48 -61.17 0.84
N LEU A 253 21.79 -60.78 -0.24
CA LEU A 253 21.70 -61.57 -1.49
C LEU A 253 22.95 -61.46 -2.37
N GLY A 254 23.98 -60.74 -1.94
CA GLY A 254 25.24 -60.56 -2.67
C GLY A 254 25.18 -59.51 -3.78
N LEU A 255 24.14 -58.66 -3.81
CA LEU A 255 24.05 -57.56 -4.77
C LEU A 255 24.88 -56.37 -4.26
N PRO A 256 25.69 -55.72 -5.12
CA PRO A 256 26.54 -54.60 -4.74
C PRO A 256 25.72 -53.30 -4.63
N VAL A 257 24.89 -53.20 -3.60
CA VAL A 257 24.09 -52.00 -3.29
C VAL A 257 24.87 -51.14 -2.30
N GLN A 258 25.04 -49.86 -2.60
CA GLN A 258 25.69 -48.88 -1.70
C GLN A 258 24.68 -48.20 -0.77
N GLY A 259 25.16 -47.74 0.39
CA GLY A 259 24.49 -46.72 1.19
C GLY A 259 23.47 -47.23 2.20
N GLY A 260 23.83 -48.24 2.99
CA GLY A 260 23.08 -48.59 4.20
C GLY A 260 23.22 -47.50 5.28
N GLU A 261 22.23 -47.35 6.17
CA GLU A 261 22.24 -46.31 7.23
C GLU A 261 23.50 -46.38 8.11
N ALA A 262 23.93 -47.59 8.48
CA ALA A 262 25.11 -47.79 9.30
C ALA A 262 26.41 -47.39 8.57
N GLU A 263 26.52 -47.71 7.28
CA GLU A 263 27.67 -47.35 6.44
C GLU A 263 27.74 -45.84 6.23
N ASN A 264 26.62 -45.21 5.88
CA ASN A 264 26.51 -43.76 5.72
C ASN A 264 26.88 -43.02 7.02
N LEU A 265 26.44 -43.50 8.18
CA LEU A 265 26.79 -42.89 9.47
C LEU A 265 28.29 -43.02 9.79
N ILE A 266 28.90 -44.17 9.45
CA ILE A 266 30.35 -44.38 9.62
C ILE A 266 31.12 -43.43 8.71
N ASP A 267 30.74 -43.33 7.43
CA ASP A 267 31.39 -42.46 6.45
C ASP A 267 31.27 -40.98 6.83
N GLU A 268 30.12 -40.58 7.35
CA GLU A 268 29.87 -39.22 7.80
C GLU A 268 30.69 -38.88 9.06
N ARG A 269 30.78 -39.80 10.04
CA ARG A 269 31.67 -39.65 11.19
C ARG A 269 33.13 -39.60 10.79
N PHE A 270 33.55 -40.43 9.84
CA PHE A 270 34.91 -40.40 9.30
C PHE A 270 35.20 -39.09 8.58
N SER A 271 34.23 -38.55 7.84
CA SER A 271 34.34 -37.24 7.17
C SER A 271 34.43 -36.10 8.17
N ALA A 272 33.63 -36.11 9.24
CA ALA A 272 33.74 -35.17 10.35
C ALA A 272 35.10 -35.24 11.05
N TYR A 273 35.60 -36.45 11.31
CA TYR A 273 36.94 -36.66 11.87
C TYR A 273 38.03 -36.06 10.97
N LYS A 274 37.99 -36.34 9.66
CA LYS A 274 38.92 -35.73 8.70
C LYS A 274 38.83 -34.21 8.73
N ALA A 275 37.63 -33.64 8.68
CA ALA A 275 37.44 -32.19 8.68
C ALA A 275 38.09 -31.51 9.90
N VAL A 276 37.90 -32.10 11.08
CA VAL A 276 38.44 -31.60 12.36
C VAL A 276 39.96 -31.78 12.47
N THR A 277 40.52 -32.82 11.84
CA THR A 277 41.96 -33.16 11.94
C THR A 277 42.81 -32.69 10.76
N THR A 278 42.19 -32.14 9.71
CA THR A 278 42.92 -31.59 8.55
C THR A 278 43.71 -30.29 8.81
N PRO A 279 43.25 -29.31 9.63
CA PRO A 279 43.99 -28.06 9.79
C PRO A 279 45.34 -28.28 10.50
N SER A 280 46.41 -27.72 9.94
CA SER A 280 47.75 -27.77 10.56
C SER A 280 48.01 -26.66 11.58
N GLU A 281 47.26 -25.56 11.53
CA GLU A 281 47.46 -24.38 12.39
C GLU A 281 46.20 -24.02 13.20
N GLN A 282 45.01 -23.98 12.59
CA GLN A 282 43.80 -23.48 13.25
C GLN A 282 42.51 -24.22 12.86
N LEU A 283 41.72 -24.60 13.86
CA LEU A 283 40.36 -25.13 13.69
C LEU A 283 39.36 -24.16 14.34
N VAL A 284 38.32 -23.77 13.59
CA VAL A 284 37.18 -22.99 14.10
C VAL A 284 35.90 -23.77 13.87
N LEU A 285 35.13 -23.98 14.95
CA LEU A 285 33.83 -24.62 14.89
C LEU A 285 32.76 -23.60 15.26
N THR A 286 31.74 -23.45 14.42
CA THR A 286 30.59 -22.59 14.72
C THR A 286 29.32 -23.43 14.80
N HIS A 287 28.44 -23.10 15.73
CA HIS A 287 27.11 -23.70 15.84
C HIS A 287 26.08 -22.59 16.01
N ALA A 288 24.89 -22.77 15.43
CA ALA A 288 23.78 -21.86 15.65
C ALA A 288 23.15 -22.14 17.03
N ALA A 289 22.72 -21.09 17.74
CA ALA A 289 21.93 -21.23 18.98
C ALA A 289 20.43 -21.38 18.70
N GLY A 290 19.99 -20.96 17.53
CA GLY A 290 18.64 -21.17 17.04
C GLY A 290 18.55 -21.02 15.52
N ASP A 291 17.48 -21.56 14.95
CA ASP A 291 17.18 -21.46 13.52
C ASP A 291 16.59 -20.10 13.14
N ALA A 292 16.25 -19.92 11.85
CA ALA A 292 15.64 -18.69 11.35
C ALA A 292 14.25 -18.38 11.96
N ALA A 293 13.56 -19.38 12.52
CA ALA A 293 12.28 -19.22 13.20
C ALA A 293 12.43 -18.97 14.72
N GLY A 294 13.65 -19.07 15.25
CA GLY A 294 13.96 -18.91 16.67
C GLY A 294 13.86 -20.19 17.50
N ALA A 295 13.68 -21.37 16.87
CA ALA A 295 13.74 -22.64 17.58
C ALA A 295 15.18 -22.92 18.04
N VAL A 296 15.34 -23.37 19.28
CA VAL A 296 16.65 -23.62 19.88
C VAL A 296 17.36 -24.77 19.17
N MET A 297 18.63 -24.57 18.86
CA MET A 297 19.49 -25.59 18.26
C MET A 297 20.61 -25.99 19.22
N SER A 298 20.81 -27.29 19.39
CA SER A 298 21.88 -27.85 20.22
C SER A 298 23.21 -27.90 19.46
N PRO A 299 24.36 -27.71 20.15
CA PRO A 299 25.67 -27.99 19.56
C PRO A 299 25.83 -29.49 19.29
N SER A 300 26.65 -29.84 18.31
CA SER A 300 26.89 -31.25 17.99
C SER A 300 27.82 -31.95 18.98
N GLU A 301 27.79 -33.29 18.95
CA GLU A 301 28.67 -34.16 19.75
C GLU A 301 30.16 -33.83 19.56
N VAL A 302 30.56 -33.43 18.34
CA VAL A 302 31.94 -33.06 18.01
C VAL A 302 32.38 -31.81 18.79
N VAL A 303 31.52 -30.78 18.86
CA VAL A 303 31.81 -29.55 19.60
C VAL A 303 31.95 -29.86 21.10
N LEU A 304 31.04 -30.65 21.65
CA LEU A 304 31.06 -31.04 23.06
C LEU A 304 32.31 -31.86 23.41
N SER A 305 32.66 -32.83 22.56
CA SER A 305 33.81 -33.71 22.75
C SER A 305 35.13 -32.95 22.69
N LEU A 306 35.30 -32.06 21.72
CA LEU A 306 36.52 -31.26 21.58
C LEU A 306 36.67 -30.25 22.72
N ARG A 307 35.57 -29.66 23.18
CA ARG A 307 35.59 -28.76 24.35
C ARG A 307 36.05 -29.50 25.61
N ALA A 308 35.66 -30.75 25.79
CA ALA A 308 36.11 -31.58 26.89
C ALA A 308 37.59 -32.01 26.74
N ALA A 309 38.01 -32.35 25.52
CA ALA A 309 39.36 -32.81 25.23
C ALA A 309 40.42 -31.68 25.20
N VAL A 310 40.02 -30.44 24.92
CA VAL A 310 40.91 -29.28 24.80
C VAL A 310 40.44 -28.14 25.73
N PRO A 311 40.75 -28.22 27.04
CA PRO A 311 40.24 -27.25 28.04
C PRO A 311 40.72 -25.81 27.83
N GLY A 312 41.80 -25.61 27.07
CA GLY A 312 42.35 -24.29 26.74
C GLY A 312 41.76 -23.65 25.47
N ALA A 313 40.77 -24.29 24.83
CA ALA A 313 40.15 -23.75 23.61
C ALA A 313 39.38 -22.45 23.90
N SER A 314 39.58 -21.43 23.06
CA SER A 314 38.84 -20.17 23.14
C SER A 314 37.38 -20.37 22.72
N PHE A 315 36.45 -19.83 23.52
CA PHE A 315 35.01 -19.86 23.21
C PHE A 315 34.46 -18.43 23.16
N SER A 316 33.85 -18.09 22.03
CA SER A 316 33.17 -16.80 21.81
C SER A 316 31.73 -17.05 21.42
N THR A 317 30.85 -16.19 21.92
CA THR A 317 29.43 -16.13 21.54
C THR A 317 29.21 -15.02 20.51
N GLY A 318 28.04 -14.99 19.87
CA GLY A 318 27.67 -13.91 18.97
C GLY A 318 27.71 -12.51 19.60
N ARG A 319 27.71 -12.39 20.94
CA ARG A 319 27.85 -11.11 21.66
C ARG A 319 29.29 -10.61 21.71
N ASP A 320 30.25 -11.51 21.57
CA ASP A 320 31.68 -11.21 21.59
C ASP A 320 32.20 -10.81 20.19
N LEU A 321 31.33 -10.90 19.18
CA LEU A 321 31.66 -10.57 17.79
C LEU A 321 31.39 -9.08 17.52
N GLY A 322 32.38 -8.40 16.96
CA GLY A 322 32.30 -6.98 16.62
C GLY A 322 31.42 -6.69 15.39
N PRO A 323 31.19 -5.41 15.07
CA PRO A 323 30.30 -4.98 13.98
C PRO A 323 30.71 -5.49 12.60
N TYR A 324 32.01 -5.76 12.39
CA TYR A 324 32.51 -6.33 11.13
C TYR A 324 31.92 -7.72 10.84
N PHE A 325 31.72 -8.56 11.87
CA PHE A 325 31.14 -9.89 11.68
C PHE A 325 29.70 -9.82 11.16
N PHE A 326 28.97 -8.78 11.56
CA PHE A 326 27.59 -8.53 11.15
C PHE A 326 27.48 -7.69 9.87
N SER A 327 28.61 -7.35 9.23
CA SER A 327 28.67 -6.56 7.99
C SER A 327 28.98 -7.46 6.79
N GLN A 328 28.15 -8.48 6.60
CA GLN A 328 28.35 -9.56 5.60
C GLN A 328 27.99 -9.14 4.17
N SER A 329 27.37 -7.97 4.01
CA SER A 329 26.95 -7.38 2.75
C SER A 329 27.06 -5.86 2.84
N LEU A 330 27.07 -5.16 1.70
CA LEU A 330 27.01 -3.69 1.70
C LEU A 330 25.75 -3.17 2.41
N SER A 331 24.63 -3.91 2.33
CA SER A 331 23.39 -3.54 3.04
C SER A 331 23.51 -3.65 4.55
N THR A 332 24.08 -4.73 5.06
CA THR A 332 24.29 -4.91 6.51
C THR A 332 25.40 -4.00 7.02
N ALA A 333 26.46 -3.78 6.25
CA ALA A 333 27.51 -2.80 6.53
C ALA A 333 26.93 -1.37 6.66
N PHE A 334 26.03 -0.97 5.76
CA PHE A 334 25.32 0.32 5.85
C PHE A 334 24.51 0.45 7.14
N LEU A 335 23.76 -0.60 7.52
CA LEU A 335 23.01 -0.61 8.78
C LEU A 335 23.92 -0.52 10.01
N GLN A 336 25.06 -1.21 10.01
CA GLN A 336 26.03 -1.12 11.09
C GLN A 336 26.67 0.27 11.15
N ALA A 337 27.10 0.83 10.02
CA ALA A 337 27.65 2.18 9.94
C ALA A 337 26.68 3.24 10.49
N ALA A 338 25.37 3.08 10.23
CA ALA A 338 24.34 3.99 10.74
C ALA A 338 24.09 3.87 12.25
N ARG A 339 24.40 2.72 12.87
CA ARG A 339 24.18 2.44 14.30
C ARG A 339 25.41 2.76 15.15
N LEU A 340 26.59 2.60 14.58
CA LEU A 340 27.84 2.81 15.29
C LEU A 340 28.09 4.30 15.56
N PRO A 341 28.64 4.64 16.74
CA PRO A 341 29.13 5.99 16.99
C PRO A 341 30.29 6.33 16.04
N GLU A 342 30.62 7.62 15.95
CA GLU A 342 31.81 8.07 15.22
C GLU A 342 33.06 7.39 15.79
N GLY A 343 33.87 6.80 14.91
CA GLY A 343 35.03 6.01 15.30
C GLY A 343 35.65 5.24 14.13
N ALA A 344 36.74 4.52 14.41
CA ALA A 344 37.49 3.77 13.39
C ALA A 344 36.61 2.72 12.70
N GLU A 345 35.80 1.98 13.46
CA GLU A 345 34.97 0.91 12.91
C GLU A 345 33.94 1.42 11.90
N ARG A 346 33.22 2.49 12.28
CA ARG A 346 32.29 3.16 11.37
C ARG A 346 33.02 3.69 10.14
N ARG A 347 34.16 4.37 10.30
CA ARG A 347 34.90 4.93 9.16
C ARG A 347 35.35 3.85 8.17
N THR A 348 35.77 2.69 8.66
CA THR A 348 36.12 1.55 7.79
C THR A 348 34.92 1.08 6.97
N LEU A 349 33.76 0.91 7.60
CA LEU A 349 32.53 0.52 6.88
C LEU A 349 32.10 1.60 5.88
N GLU A 350 32.23 2.88 6.25
CA GLU A 350 31.94 3.99 5.35
C GLU A 350 32.87 4.00 4.13
N CYS A 351 34.17 3.76 4.28
CA CYS A 351 35.09 3.66 3.15
C CYS A 351 34.77 2.49 2.23
N LEU A 352 34.32 1.35 2.78
CA LEU A 352 33.82 0.23 1.97
C LEU A 352 32.59 0.63 1.15
N LEU A 353 31.65 1.36 1.75
CA LEU A 353 30.43 1.83 1.09
C LEU A 353 30.71 2.95 0.07
N GLU A 354 31.73 3.78 0.29
CA GLU A 354 32.16 4.85 -0.64
C GLU A 354 32.70 4.29 -1.96
N ALA A 355 33.25 3.06 -1.96
CA ALA A 355 33.76 2.40 -3.16
C ALA A 355 32.66 1.93 -4.12
N ASP A 356 31.42 1.81 -3.65
CA ASP A 356 30.26 1.43 -4.46
C ASP A 356 29.38 2.65 -4.76
N SER A 357 29.04 2.88 -6.02
CA SER A 357 28.32 4.09 -6.45
C SER A 357 26.91 4.22 -5.84
N VAL A 358 26.20 3.10 -5.67
CA VAL A 358 24.84 3.06 -5.13
C VAL A 358 24.86 3.32 -3.63
N TRP A 359 25.76 2.65 -2.91
CA TRP A 359 25.87 2.77 -1.45
C TRP A 359 26.51 4.08 -1.01
N ASN A 360 27.45 4.63 -1.80
CA ASN A 360 27.99 5.96 -1.59
C ASN A 360 26.88 7.03 -1.63
N GLY A 361 25.98 6.94 -2.61
CA GLY A 361 24.81 7.83 -2.69
C GLY A 361 23.90 7.74 -1.45
N ARG A 362 23.69 6.53 -0.90
CA ARG A 362 22.92 6.32 0.34
C ARG A 362 23.64 6.85 1.57
N LEU A 363 24.95 6.64 1.65
CA LEU A 363 25.79 7.13 2.75
C LEU A 363 25.84 8.66 2.77
N HIS A 364 25.93 9.30 1.60
CA HIS A 364 25.84 10.76 1.48
C HIS A 364 24.51 11.28 2.04
N LYS A 365 23.38 10.63 1.74
CA LYS A 365 22.07 10.99 2.29
C LYS A 365 22.03 10.82 3.82
N LEU A 366 22.62 9.74 4.35
CA LEU A 366 22.70 9.50 5.79
C LEU A 366 23.52 10.59 6.50
N ARG A 367 24.71 10.92 5.98
CA ARG A 367 25.56 12.00 6.52
C ARG A 367 24.86 13.35 6.46
N HIS A 368 24.20 13.64 5.34
CA HIS A 368 23.43 14.87 5.19
C HIS A 368 22.27 14.94 6.20
N ALA A 369 21.57 13.83 6.44
CA ALA A 369 20.52 13.76 7.46
C ALA A 369 21.09 13.93 8.88
N ALA A 370 22.22 13.29 9.20
CA ALA A 370 22.87 13.39 10.50
C ALA A 370 23.40 14.80 10.78
N ALA A 371 24.00 15.46 9.78
CA ALA A 371 24.50 16.84 9.90
C ALA A 371 23.39 17.85 10.19
N ARG A 372 22.15 17.54 9.79
CA ARG A 372 20.96 18.39 9.96
C ARG A 372 20.02 17.87 11.04
N ALA A 373 20.50 16.95 11.87
CA ALA A 373 19.73 16.42 12.98
C ALA A 373 19.42 17.55 13.97
N GLY A 374 18.13 17.87 14.11
CA GLY A 374 17.64 18.97 14.95
C GLY A 374 17.31 20.27 14.20
N GLU A 375 17.59 20.37 12.90
CA GLU A 375 17.05 21.44 12.06
C GLU A 375 15.57 21.21 11.75
N THR A 376 14.82 22.27 11.48
CA THR A 376 13.47 22.12 10.92
C THR A 376 13.55 21.47 9.54
N PRO A 377 12.71 20.45 9.23
CA PRO A 377 12.85 19.68 7.99
C PRO A 377 12.68 20.51 6.71
N VAL A 378 11.99 21.65 6.83
CA VAL A 378 11.61 22.53 5.73
C VAL A 378 12.03 23.96 6.06
N SER A 379 12.89 24.54 5.22
CA SER A 379 13.29 25.95 5.36
C SER A 379 12.13 26.92 5.09
N GLY A 380 12.18 28.14 5.64
CA GLY A 380 11.13 29.16 5.46
C GLY A 380 10.66 29.37 4.02
N PRO A 381 11.54 29.62 3.03
CA PRO A 381 11.12 29.81 1.64
C PRO A 381 10.43 28.59 1.02
N VAL A 382 10.90 27.39 1.35
CA VAL A 382 10.28 26.14 0.89
C VAL A 382 8.92 25.96 1.57
N SER A 383 8.82 26.31 2.85
CA SER A 383 7.58 26.22 3.60
C SER A 383 6.49 27.14 3.03
N GLU A 384 6.85 28.39 2.72
CA GLU A 384 5.95 29.33 2.05
C GLU A 384 5.50 28.79 0.69
N ALA A 385 6.42 28.29 -0.14
CA ALA A 385 6.07 27.70 -1.44
C ALA A 385 5.15 26.48 -1.33
N LEU A 386 5.29 25.66 -0.28
CA LEU A 386 4.47 24.47 -0.07
C LEU A 386 3.10 24.77 0.52
N PHE A 387 3.00 25.70 1.48
CA PHE A 387 1.80 25.87 2.28
C PHE A 387 1.08 27.20 2.05
N ALA A 388 1.76 28.22 1.52
CA ALA A 388 1.21 29.54 1.23
C ALA A 388 1.71 30.10 -0.12
N PRO A 389 1.50 29.38 -1.24
CA PRO A 389 2.07 29.74 -2.55
C PRO A 389 1.50 31.02 -3.17
N VAL A 390 0.43 31.56 -2.59
CA VAL A 390 -0.26 32.77 -3.06
C VAL A 390 -0.12 33.90 -2.02
N LYS A 391 -0.32 35.14 -2.46
CA LYS A 391 -0.27 36.33 -1.60
C LYS A 391 -1.67 36.93 -1.39
N ASP A 392 -1.88 37.55 -0.23
CA ASP A 392 -3.09 38.34 0.04
C ASP A 392 -2.98 39.77 -0.54
N GLU A 393 -4.02 40.59 -0.34
CA GLU A 393 -4.09 41.98 -0.79
C GLU A 393 -2.97 42.88 -0.22
N ARG A 394 -2.34 42.48 0.89
CA ARG A 394 -1.23 43.19 1.54
C ARG A 394 0.13 42.76 0.99
N GLY A 395 0.17 41.70 0.17
CA GLY A 395 1.41 41.08 -0.30
C GLY A 395 1.97 40.03 0.66
N GLU A 396 1.23 39.65 1.71
CA GLU A 396 1.65 38.66 2.69
C GLU A 396 1.25 37.24 2.26
N PRO A 397 1.97 36.17 2.71
CA PRO A 397 1.60 34.79 2.44
C PRO A 397 0.14 34.48 2.78
N LEU A 398 -0.57 33.79 1.86
CA LEU A 398 -1.95 33.38 2.01
C LEU A 398 -2.08 31.86 1.91
N MET A 399 -2.58 31.25 2.98
CA MET A 399 -2.91 29.82 3.03
C MET A 399 -4.37 29.62 2.69
N ARG A 400 -4.66 28.81 1.67
CA ARG A 400 -6.01 28.36 1.35
C ARG A 400 -6.17 26.90 1.78
N LEU A 401 -6.95 26.69 2.84
CA LEU A 401 -7.08 25.40 3.50
C LEU A 401 -8.52 24.88 3.40
N SER A 402 -8.69 23.56 3.42
CA SER A 402 -9.95 22.90 3.75
C SER A 402 -9.99 22.54 5.25
N PRO A 403 -11.16 22.25 5.84
CA PRO A 403 -11.19 21.77 7.21
C PRO A 403 -10.51 20.41 7.41
N SER A 404 -10.53 19.55 6.39
CA SER A 404 -9.81 18.26 6.42
C SER A 404 -8.29 18.46 6.48
N GLN A 405 -7.77 19.53 5.85
CA GLN A 405 -6.37 19.95 5.99
C GLN A 405 -6.05 20.38 7.43
N VAL A 406 -6.92 21.18 8.04
CA VAL A 406 -6.77 21.63 9.44
C VAL A 406 -6.76 20.43 10.40
N GLU A 407 -7.75 19.54 10.29
CA GLU A 407 -7.85 18.35 11.12
C GLU A 407 -6.65 17.41 10.90
N ARG A 408 -6.16 17.26 9.66
CA ARG A 408 -4.97 16.44 9.36
C ARG A 408 -3.73 16.99 10.05
N TYR A 409 -3.55 18.32 10.06
CA TYR A 409 -2.42 18.96 10.73
C TYR A 409 -2.45 18.71 12.25
N PHE A 410 -3.58 18.97 12.90
CA PHE A 410 -3.72 18.76 14.34
C PHE A 410 -3.71 17.28 14.75
N SER A 411 -4.05 16.38 13.84
CA SER A 411 -3.85 14.94 14.02
C SER A 411 -2.37 14.55 13.97
N CYS A 412 -1.61 15.03 12.98
CA CYS A 412 -0.16 14.85 12.88
C CYS A 412 0.45 15.79 11.81
N PRO A 413 1.34 16.72 12.17
CA PRO A 413 1.98 17.64 11.23
C PRO A 413 2.76 16.93 10.11
N PHE A 414 3.46 15.84 10.41
CA PHE A 414 4.16 15.05 9.40
C PHE A 414 3.20 14.43 8.38
N ALA A 415 2.05 13.94 8.85
CA ALA A 415 1.05 13.35 7.97
C ALA A 415 0.36 14.41 7.09
N TYR A 416 0.26 15.65 7.57
CA TYR A 416 -0.11 16.80 6.76
C TYR A 416 0.95 17.11 5.69
N PHE A 417 2.22 17.16 6.07
CA PHE A 417 3.33 17.42 5.15
C PHE A 417 3.41 16.37 4.03
N CYS A 418 3.33 15.08 4.34
CA CYS A 418 3.31 14.04 3.32
C CYS A 418 2.14 14.21 2.33
N ARG A 419 0.94 14.51 2.83
CA ARG A 419 -0.28 14.60 2.01
C ARG A 419 -0.36 15.88 1.18
N TYR A 420 -0.12 17.02 1.82
CA TYR A 420 -0.41 18.34 1.27
C TYR A 420 0.85 19.15 0.92
N GLY A 421 2.00 18.83 1.52
CA GLY A 421 3.29 19.38 1.11
C GLY A 421 3.88 18.59 -0.06
N LEU A 422 4.16 17.31 0.16
CA LEU A 422 4.80 16.44 -0.83
C LEU A 422 3.84 15.81 -1.86
N GLY A 423 2.53 15.89 -1.62
CA GLY A 423 1.54 15.31 -2.53
C GLY A 423 1.57 13.77 -2.59
N ILE A 424 2.07 13.09 -1.55
CA ILE A 424 2.16 11.63 -1.51
C ILE A 424 0.76 11.04 -1.35
N ARG A 425 0.34 10.24 -2.33
CA ARG A 425 -0.96 9.56 -2.35
C ARG A 425 -0.76 8.06 -2.53
N THR A 426 -1.65 7.31 -1.90
CA THR A 426 -1.86 5.88 -2.14
C THR A 426 -2.89 5.73 -3.26
N PRO A 427 -2.68 4.82 -4.22
CA PRO A 427 -3.72 4.47 -5.18
C PRO A 427 -4.95 3.92 -4.43
N VAL A 428 -6.14 4.42 -4.76
CA VAL A 428 -7.40 3.96 -4.15
C VAL A 428 -8.14 3.14 -5.19
N ARG A 429 -8.58 1.93 -4.82
CA ARG A 429 -9.38 1.10 -5.71
C ARG A 429 -10.72 1.76 -6.06
N ALA A 430 -11.11 1.65 -7.32
CA ALA A 430 -12.40 2.04 -7.86
C ALA A 430 -13.48 1.02 -7.44
N GLU A 431 -13.80 1.01 -6.15
CA GLU A 431 -14.81 0.14 -5.54
C GLU A 431 -15.82 0.95 -4.71
N LEU A 432 -17.01 0.37 -4.45
CA LEU A 432 -18.04 0.97 -3.59
C LEU A 432 -17.65 0.88 -2.10
N ASN A 433 -16.52 1.51 -1.77
CA ASN A 433 -16.04 1.71 -0.41
C ASN A 433 -16.88 2.77 0.33
N PRO A 434 -16.69 2.98 1.66
CA PRO A 434 -17.46 3.95 2.42
C PRO A 434 -17.37 5.39 1.90
N LEU A 435 -16.25 5.79 1.30
CA LEU A 435 -16.05 7.12 0.73
C LEU A 435 -16.91 7.31 -0.52
N ALA A 436 -16.82 6.38 -1.48
CA ALA A 436 -17.62 6.39 -2.70
C ALA A 436 -19.13 6.39 -2.40
N ARG A 437 -19.56 5.61 -1.40
CA ARG A 437 -20.97 5.65 -0.94
C ARG A 437 -21.37 7.01 -0.39
N GLY A 438 -20.47 7.68 0.34
CA GLY A 438 -20.68 9.04 0.82
C GLY A 438 -20.92 10.02 -0.33
N SER A 439 -20.04 10.00 -1.34
CA SER A 439 -20.17 10.84 -2.55
C SER A 439 -21.47 10.58 -3.31
N ILE A 440 -21.86 9.31 -3.50
CA ILE A 440 -23.14 8.95 -4.15
C ILE A 440 -24.33 9.54 -3.37
N LEU A 441 -24.32 9.45 -2.04
CA LEU A 441 -25.40 9.95 -1.21
C LEU A 441 -25.45 11.48 -1.17
N HIS A 442 -24.29 12.14 -1.11
CA HIS A 442 -24.19 13.61 -1.22
C HIS A 442 -24.78 14.10 -2.55
N PHE A 443 -24.40 13.47 -3.66
CA PHE A 443 -24.97 13.76 -4.97
C PHE A 443 -26.49 13.53 -4.99
N LEU A 444 -26.96 12.42 -4.43
CA LEU A 444 -28.38 12.12 -4.34
C LEU A 444 -29.15 13.18 -3.55
N PHE A 445 -28.68 13.58 -2.37
CA PHE A 445 -29.35 14.58 -1.54
C PHE A 445 -29.41 15.94 -2.23
N ARG A 446 -28.31 16.37 -2.84
CA ARG A 446 -28.28 17.61 -3.61
C ARG A 446 -29.36 17.62 -4.69
N ARG A 447 -29.38 16.60 -5.56
CA ARG A 447 -30.32 16.52 -6.70
C ARG A 447 -31.77 16.37 -6.23
N ALA A 448 -32.00 15.67 -5.13
CA ALA A 448 -33.31 15.57 -4.51
C ALA A 448 -33.79 16.93 -3.96
N LEU A 449 -32.93 17.68 -3.27
CA LEU A 449 -33.26 19.00 -2.71
C LEU A 449 -33.44 20.09 -3.79
N GLU A 450 -32.74 19.98 -4.93
CA GLU A 450 -32.95 20.83 -6.10
C GLU A 450 -34.27 20.54 -6.83
N THR A 451 -34.92 19.40 -6.55
CA THR A 451 -36.20 19.04 -7.20
C THR A 451 -37.35 19.85 -6.58
N GLU A 452 -38.01 20.67 -7.39
CA GLU A 452 -39.17 21.45 -6.95
C GLU A 452 -40.25 20.57 -6.33
N GLY A 453 -40.77 20.99 -5.17
CA GLY A 453 -41.81 20.26 -4.45
C GLY A 453 -41.35 18.95 -3.81
N PHE A 454 -40.04 18.66 -3.74
CA PHE A 454 -39.50 17.42 -3.17
C PHE A 454 -40.14 17.04 -1.82
N THR A 455 -40.31 17.99 -0.90
CA THR A 455 -40.89 17.74 0.44
C THR A 455 -42.34 17.25 0.41
N ALA A 456 -43.06 17.44 -0.69
CA ALA A 456 -44.47 17.04 -0.86
C ALA A 456 -44.65 15.85 -1.82
N LEU A 457 -43.57 15.29 -2.38
CA LEU A 457 -43.66 14.15 -3.29
C LEU A 457 -44.14 12.88 -2.56
N PRO A 458 -45.07 12.10 -3.16
CA PRO A 458 -45.47 10.82 -2.61
C PRO A 458 -44.32 9.80 -2.71
N PRO A 459 -44.30 8.75 -1.86
CA PRO A 459 -43.20 7.78 -1.82
C PRO A 459 -42.88 7.13 -3.17
N GLU A 460 -43.88 6.84 -4.00
CA GLU A 460 -43.68 6.25 -5.33
C GLU A 460 -42.89 7.17 -6.28
N GLU A 461 -43.06 8.49 -6.17
CA GLU A 461 -42.31 9.46 -6.97
C GLU A 461 -40.90 9.67 -6.42
N VAL A 462 -40.70 9.54 -5.10
CA VAL A 462 -39.37 9.54 -4.47
C VAL A 462 -38.55 8.33 -4.94
N HIS A 463 -39.18 7.14 -5.07
CA HIS A 463 -38.54 5.96 -5.63
C HIS A 463 -38.04 6.20 -7.06
N LYS A 464 -38.91 6.72 -7.95
CA LYS A 464 -38.55 7.04 -9.35
C LYS A 464 -37.46 8.10 -9.43
N LEU A 465 -37.53 9.13 -8.58
CA LEU A 465 -36.52 10.18 -8.47
C LEU A 465 -35.15 9.59 -8.09
N THR A 466 -35.12 8.68 -7.10
CA THR A 466 -33.91 8.01 -6.62
C THR A 466 -33.25 7.19 -7.74
N ILE A 467 -34.03 6.36 -8.45
CA ILE A 467 -33.53 5.57 -9.58
C ILE A 467 -32.90 6.47 -10.64
N ARG A 468 -33.60 7.54 -11.02
CA ARG A 468 -33.13 8.47 -12.06
C ARG A 468 -31.81 9.13 -11.69
N ILE A 469 -31.69 9.65 -10.47
CA ILE A 469 -30.48 10.35 -10.01
C ILE A 469 -29.31 9.38 -9.89
N LEU A 470 -29.53 8.17 -9.37
CA LEU A 470 -28.46 7.19 -9.22
C LEU A 470 -28.01 6.62 -10.57
N ALA A 471 -28.92 6.44 -11.54
CA ALA A 471 -28.54 6.10 -12.91
C ALA A 471 -27.65 7.19 -13.54
N GLU A 472 -28.01 8.46 -13.36
CA GLU A 472 -27.19 9.61 -13.79
C GLU A 472 -25.77 9.54 -13.18
N TYR A 473 -25.66 9.25 -11.88
CA TYR A 473 -24.36 9.14 -11.21
C TYR A 473 -23.54 7.92 -11.67
N LEU A 474 -24.21 6.79 -11.90
CA LEU A 474 -23.58 5.57 -12.39
C LEU A 474 -22.90 5.84 -13.75
N ASP A 475 -23.59 6.55 -14.64
CA ASP A 475 -23.09 6.84 -15.99
C ASP A 475 -22.01 7.94 -15.99
N THR A 476 -22.14 8.96 -15.15
CA THR A 476 -21.24 10.14 -15.17
C THR A 476 -20.00 10.01 -14.29
N ALA A 477 -20.10 9.42 -13.10
CA ALA A 477 -19.04 9.43 -12.10
C ALA A 477 -18.45 8.04 -11.80
N LEU A 478 -19.19 6.98 -12.12
CA LEU A 478 -18.76 5.60 -11.87
C LEU A 478 -18.36 4.84 -13.14
N GLY A 479 -18.40 5.44 -14.32
CA GLY A 479 -17.96 4.81 -15.58
C GLY A 479 -18.97 3.82 -16.18
N GLY A 480 -20.27 4.05 -15.97
CA GLY A 480 -21.36 3.28 -16.56
C GLY A 480 -21.63 1.92 -15.91
N GLY A 481 -22.83 1.37 -16.17
CA GLY A 481 -23.28 0.09 -15.59
C GLY A 481 -22.87 -1.17 -16.35
N GLU A 482 -22.67 -1.08 -17.68
CA GLU A 482 -22.49 -2.25 -18.56
C GLU A 482 -21.20 -3.05 -18.27
N GLU A 483 -20.18 -2.40 -17.72
CA GLU A 483 -18.86 -2.99 -17.49
C GLU A 483 -18.61 -3.36 -16.02
N LYS A 484 -19.60 -3.17 -15.15
CA LYS A 484 -19.45 -3.42 -13.72
C LYS A 484 -19.69 -4.89 -13.39
N SER A 485 -18.92 -5.40 -12.43
CA SER A 485 -19.11 -6.77 -11.94
C SER A 485 -20.51 -6.94 -11.36
N GLY A 486 -21.09 -8.15 -11.45
CA GLY A 486 -22.38 -8.45 -10.82
C GLY A 486 -22.38 -8.16 -9.31
N LYS A 487 -21.22 -8.30 -8.66
CA LYS A 487 -21.01 -7.92 -7.25
C LYS A 487 -21.17 -6.40 -7.04
N PHE A 488 -20.57 -5.58 -7.91
CA PHE A 488 -20.73 -4.13 -7.87
C PHE A 488 -22.20 -3.73 -8.05
N LEU A 489 -22.86 -4.26 -9.10
CA LEU A 489 -24.26 -3.93 -9.40
C LEU A 489 -25.18 -4.32 -8.23
N TYR A 490 -24.96 -5.47 -7.61
CA TYR A 490 -25.68 -5.88 -6.40
C TYR A 490 -25.52 -4.88 -5.24
N TYR A 491 -24.29 -4.44 -4.95
CA TYR A 491 -24.07 -3.45 -3.90
C TYR A 491 -24.63 -2.07 -4.25
N PHE A 492 -24.61 -1.70 -5.52
CA PHE A 492 -25.19 -0.46 -6.02
C PHE A 492 -26.72 -0.45 -5.85
N HIS A 493 -27.40 -1.54 -6.24
CA HIS A 493 -28.85 -1.68 -6.01
C HIS A 493 -29.21 -1.67 -4.52
N ARG A 494 -28.42 -2.31 -3.65
CA ARG A 494 -28.62 -2.21 -2.20
C ARG A 494 -28.43 -0.80 -1.65
N LEU A 495 -27.50 -0.03 -2.23
CA LEU A 495 -27.33 1.37 -1.88
C LEU A 495 -28.54 2.19 -2.30
N GLN A 496 -29.10 1.93 -3.49
CA GLN A 496 -30.32 2.57 -3.98
C GLN A 496 -31.51 2.35 -3.05
N GLU A 497 -31.76 1.11 -2.60
CA GLU A 497 -32.83 0.81 -1.64
C GLU A 497 -32.64 1.57 -0.32
N ALA A 498 -31.41 1.60 0.21
CA ALA A 498 -31.11 2.34 1.44
C ALA A 498 -31.24 3.86 1.25
N ALA A 499 -30.84 4.38 0.10
CA ALA A 499 -30.93 5.80 -0.27
C ALA A 499 -32.38 6.32 -0.25
N GLU A 500 -33.33 5.53 -0.77
CA GLU A 500 -34.74 5.88 -0.77
C GLU A 500 -35.29 6.06 0.66
N GLU A 501 -34.97 5.13 1.57
CA GLU A 501 -35.38 5.25 2.98
C GLU A 501 -34.84 6.53 3.64
N ILE A 502 -33.62 6.95 3.25
CA ILE A 502 -33.01 8.18 3.77
C ILE A 502 -33.69 9.43 3.21
N LEU A 503 -34.07 9.45 1.92
CA LEU A 503 -34.84 10.55 1.34
C LEU A 503 -36.21 10.71 2.00
N LEU A 504 -36.90 9.60 2.32
CA LEU A 504 -38.16 9.64 3.07
C LEU A 504 -37.96 10.10 4.52
N ALA A 505 -36.80 9.83 5.13
CA ALA A 505 -36.45 10.39 6.44
C ALA A 505 -36.19 11.91 6.36
N LEU A 506 -35.50 12.35 5.31
CA LEU A 506 -35.25 13.77 5.03
C LEU A 506 -36.55 14.55 4.83
N GLN A 507 -37.51 14.01 4.07
CA GLN A 507 -38.84 14.64 3.92
C GLN A 507 -39.55 14.83 5.28
N ARG A 508 -39.48 13.82 6.17
CA ARG A 508 -40.10 13.89 7.51
C ARG A 508 -39.44 14.93 8.40
N GLU A 509 -38.11 15.02 8.36
CA GLU A 509 -37.34 16.02 9.10
C GLU A 509 -37.70 17.45 8.65
N LEU A 510 -37.73 17.68 7.33
CA LEU A 510 -38.11 18.95 6.74
C LEU A 510 -39.58 19.30 6.99
N GLY A 511 -40.48 18.31 6.94
CA GLY A 511 -41.92 18.52 7.13
C GLY A 511 -42.28 19.08 8.51
N GLN A 512 -41.51 18.73 9.55
CA GLN A 512 -41.76 19.19 10.92
C GLN A 512 -40.94 20.43 11.32
N SER A 513 -39.77 20.64 10.71
CA SER A 513 -38.87 21.74 11.08
C SER A 513 -39.36 23.09 10.53
N ALA A 514 -39.15 24.17 11.28
CA ALA A 514 -39.30 25.53 10.79
C ALA A 514 -38.07 25.98 9.97
N PHE A 515 -36.92 25.32 10.15
CA PHE A 515 -35.74 25.50 9.32
C PHE A 515 -35.99 24.97 7.90
N ARG A 516 -35.68 25.80 6.90
CA ARG A 516 -35.83 25.47 5.48
C ARG A 516 -34.47 25.43 4.81
N VAL A 517 -34.30 24.49 3.88
CA VAL A 517 -33.07 24.39 3.09
C VAL A 517 -32.88 25.67 2.29
N ALA A 518 -31.82 26.39 2.59
CA ALA A 518 -31.44 27.61 1.91
C ALA A 518 -30.46 27.32 0.76
N ALA A 519 -29.55 26.38 0.99
CA ALA A 519 -28.59 25.90 0.00
C ALA A 519 -28.19 24.44 0.29
N ALA A 520 -27.84 23.71 -0.76
CA ALA A 520 -27.29 22.35 -0.69
C ALA A 520 -26.02 22.28 -1.54
N GLU A 521 -24.99 21.60 -1.04
CA GLU A 521 -23.67 21.53 -1.69
C GLU A 521 -23.06 22.92 -1.96
N GLU A 522 -23.24 23.85 -1.01
CA GLU A 522 -22.88 25.26 -1.12
C GLU A 522 -21.34 25.44 -1.04
N PRO A 523 -20.69 25.98 -2.08
CA PRO A 523 -19.26 26.22 -2.08
C PRO A 523 -18.88 27.41 -1.19
N ILE A 524 -17.88 27.22 -0.33
CA ILE A 524 -17.22 28.31 0.41
C ILE A 524 -16.03 28.78 -0.41
N ALA A 525 -16.22 29.87 -1.16
CA ALA A 525 -15.23 30.37 -2.10
C ALA A 525 -15.18 31.91 -2.13
N PRO A 526 -14.01 32.52 -2.41
CA PRO A 526 -13.92 33.98 -2.58
C PRO A 526 -14.89 34.46 -3.66
N GLY A 527 -15.73 35.45 -3.33
CA GLY A 527 -16.72 36.00 -4.25
C GLY A 527 -18.01 35.17 -4.41
N GLY A 528 -18.15 34.04 -3.72
CA GLY A 528 -19.40 33.28 -3.62
C GLY A 528 -20.37 33.85 -2.58
N GLU A 529 -21.54 33.21 -2.44
CA GLU A 529 -22.54 33.55 -1.42
C GLU A 529 -21.98 33.36 0.00
N VAL A 530 -21.25 32.25 0.22
CA VAL A 530 -20.50 32.00 1.45
C VAL A 530 -19.02 32.25 1.22
N GLN A 531 -18.45 33.20 1.95
CA GLN A 531 -17.03 33.52 1.87
C GLN A 531 -16.20 32.63 2.80
N PRO A 532 -14.92 32.37 2.46
CA PRO A 532 -14.02 31.63 3.35
C PRO A 532 -13.85 32.31 4.70
N LEU A 533 -13.86 31.51 5.76
CA LEU A 533 -13.48 31.99 7.09
C LEU A 533 -12.04 32.50 7.02
N THR A 534 -11.84 33.79 7.26
CA THR A 534 -10.56 34.47 7.02
C THR A 534 -9.95 34.91 8.35
N VAL A 535 -8.86 34.26 8.74
CA VAL A 535 -8.07 34.64 9.92
C VAL A 535 -6.85 35.42 9.45
N ARG A 536 -6.78 36.70 9.86
CA ARG A 536 -5.64 37.58 9.53
C ARG A 536 -4.62 37.58 10.68
N ASP A 537 -3.36 37.40 10.30
CA ASP A 537 -2.18 37.65 11.12
C ASP A 537 -1.40 38.86 10.54
N PRO A 538 -0.54 39.55 11.31
CA PRO A 538 0.35 40.56 10.74
C PRO A 538 1.26 40.04 9.61
N SER A 539 1.64 38.77 9.66
CA SER A 539 2.64 38.17 8.75
C SER A 539 2.10 37.16 7.74
N PHE A 540 0.81 36.81 7.82
CA PHE A 540 0.15 35.91 6.85
C PHE A 540 -1.38 36.02 6.97
N THR A 541 -2.08 35.33 6.08
CA THR A 541 -3.53 35.12 6.14
C THR A 541 -3.86 33.64 5.99
N VAL A 542 -4.82 33.14 6.78
CA VAL A 542 -5.40 31.80 6.61
C VAL A 542 -6.85 31.94 6.15
N GLN A 543 -7.19 31.30 5.04
CA GLN A 543 -8.55 31.17 4.54
C GLN A 543 -8.97 29.71 4.56
N VAL A 544 -10.06 29.41 5.28
CA VAL A 544 -10.66 28.08 5.25
C VAL A 544 -11.87 28.10 4.32
N GLY A 545 -11.72 27.45 3.17
CA GLY A 545 -12.79 27.21 2.20
C GLY A 545 -13.28 25.77 2.29
N GLY A 546 -14.13 25.38 1.35
CA GLY A 546 -14.69 24.03 1.32
C GLY A 546 -16.05 24.00 0.64
N LYS A 547 -16.83 22.99 1.00
CA LYS A 547 -18.18 22.78 0.48
C LYS A 547 -19.06 22.30 1.61
N ILE A 548 -20.21 22.94 1.78
CA ILE A 548 -21.16 22.64 2.83
C ILE A 548 -22.26 21.76 2.25
N ASP A 549 -22.47 20.56 2.81
CA ASP A 549 -23.49 19.63 2.30
C ASP A 549 -24.90 20.27 2.32
N ARG A 550 -25.28 20.93 3.42
CA ARG A 550 -26.58 21.60 3.57
C ARG A 550 -26.55 22.78 4.55
N VAL A 551 -27.18 23.88 4.16
CA VAL A 551 -27.41 25.08 4.98
C VAL A 551 -28.91 25.31 5.11
N ASP A 552 -29.41 25.42 6.34
CA ASP A 552 -30.81 25.76 6.60
C ASP A 552 -30.95 27.11 7.32
N GLU A 553 -32.02 27.82 7.00
CA GLU A 553 -32.39 29.11 7.61
C GLU A 553 -33.76 29.04 8.30
N ALA A 554 -33.91 29.76 9.41
CA ALA A 554 -35.20 29.99 10.06
C ALA A 554 -35.27 31.41 10.64
N SER A 555 -36.45 32.03 10.51
CA SER A 555 -36.76 33.27 11.23
C SER A 555 -37.42 32.92 12.57
N VAL A 556 -36.77 33.24 13.68
CA VAL A 556 -37.29 32.99 15.03
C VAL A 556 -37.26 34.31 15.80
N ASP A 557 -38.41 34.74 16.33
CA ASP A 557 -38.57 35.97 17.11
C ASP A 557 -37.98 37.25 16.48
N GLY A 558 -37.92 37.30 15.15
CA GLY A 558 -37.42 38.44 14.37
C GLY A 558 -35.93 38.39 14.03
N GLU A 559 -35.19 37.40 14.51
CA GLU A 559 -33.80 37.12 14.12
C GLU A 559 -33.75 35.98 13.09
N GLN A 560 -32.78 36.07 12.17
CA GLN A 560 -32.51 35.01 11.20
C GLN A 560 -31.44 34.09 11.76
N PHE A 561 -31.74 32.80 11.84
CA PHE A 561 -30.85 31.77 12.35
C PHE A 561 -30.39 30.85 11.23
N VAL A 562 -29.15 30.39 11.30
CA VAL A 562 -28.58 29.45 10.32
C VAL A 562 -27.99 28.23 10.99
N ARG A 563 -28.21 27.05 10.41
CA ARG A 563 -27.56 25.80 10.84
C ARG A 563 -26.93 25.09 9.66
N VAL A 564 -25.86 24.35 9.94
CA VAL A 564 -25.14 23.58 8.93
C VAL A 564 -25.28 22.09 9.21
N ILE A 565 -25.64 21.32 8.19
CA ILE A 565 -25.89 19.88 8.28
C ILE A 565 -24.95 19.15 7.32
N ASP A 566 -24.34 18.06 7.80
CA ASP A 566 -23.46 17.19 7.00
C ASP A 566 -23.96 15.75 7.07
N TYR A 567 -23.96 15.08 5.92
CA TYR A 567 -24.44 13.72 5.79
C TYR A 567 -23.29 12.73 6.02
N LYS A 568 -23.41 11.89 7.06
CA LYS A 568 -22.39 10.88 7.39
C LYS A 568 -22.92 9.47 7.27
N THR A 569 -22.24 8.65 6.47
CA THR A 569 -22.50 7.20 6.37
C THR A 569 -22.13 6.42 7.65
N GLY A 570 -21.36 7.02 8.56
CA GLY A 570 -20.98 6.45 9.86
C GLY A 570 -21.54 7.23 11.06
N GLY A 571 -21.44 6.66 12.26
CA GLY A 571 -21.90 7.30 13.50
C GLY A 571 -20.88 8.25 14.13
N LYS A 572 -20.54 9.36 13.46
CA LYS A 572 -19.61 10.36 14.00
C LYS A 572 -20.32 11.26 15.03
N ALA A 573 -19.96 11.12 16.30
CA ALA A 573 -20.42 12.01 17.36
C ALA A 573 -19.59 13.31 17.40
N PHE A 574 -20.24 14.46 17.57
CA PHE A 574 -19.53 15.70 17.89
C PHE A 574 -19.01 15.63 19.32
N LYS A 575 -17.81 16.16 19.56
CA LYS A 575 -17.24 16.34 20.90
C LYS A 575 -16.56 17.69 20.98
N LEU A 576 -16.97 18.49 21.96
CA LEU A 576 -16.42 19.83 22.15
C LEU A 576 -14.94 19.77 22.57
N SER A 577 -14.52 18.74 23.29
CA SER A 577 -13.11 18.54 23.69
C SER A 577 -12.19 18.30 22.49
N GLU A 578 -12.63 17.53 21.49
CA GLU A 578 -11.89 17.32 20.25
C GLU A 578 -11.79 18.61 19.43
N ALA A 579 -12.88 19.38 19.36
CA ALA A 579 -12.93 20.68 18.69
C ALA A 579 -11.92 21.68 19.28
N LYS A 580 -11.89 21.84 20.60
CA LYS A 580 -10.92 22.71 21.30
C LYS A 580 -9.45 22.32 21.05
N GLU A 581 -9.24 21.11 20.56
CA GLU A 581 -7.95 20.52 20.28
C GLU A 581 -7.55 20.56 18.79
N GLY A 582 -8.39 21.15 17.92
CA GLY A 582 -8.20 21.25 16.49
C GLY A 582 -8.69 20.04 15.68
N LEU A 583 -9.39 19.10 16.32
CA LEU A 583 -9.98 17.92 15.70
C LEU A 583 -11.50 18.10 15.54
N ASN A 584 -12.15 17.42 14.60
CA ASN A 584 -13.61 17.53 14.42
C ASN A 584 -14.14 18.98 14.21
N MET A 585 -13.32 19.85 13.62
CA MET A 585 -13.62 21.29 13.45
C MET A 585 -14.46 21.62 12.22
N GLN A 586 -14.56 20.68 11.27
CA GLN A 586 -15.13 20.94 9.94
C GLN A 586 -16.45 21.70 9.96
N MET A 587 -17.42 21.22 10.74
CA MET A 587 -18.75 21.82 10.76
C MET A 587 -18.78 23.19 11.43
N LEU A 588 -17.96 23.39 12.47
CA LEU A 588 -17.84 24.68 13.14
C LEU A 588 -17.26 25.74 12.19
N LEU A 589 -16.19 25.39 11.47
CA LEU A 589 -15.58 26.30 10.50
C LEU A 589 -16.56 26.69 9.39
N TYR A 590 -17.39 25.74 8.93
CA TYR A 590 -18.47 26.02 7.98
C TYR A 590 -19.55 26.94 8.57
N LEU A 591 -20.04 26.63 9.77
CA LEU A 591 -21.04 27.46 10.45
C LEU A 591 -20.55 28.90 10.65
N PHE A 592 -19.29 29.08 11.06
CA PHE A 592 -18.70 30.41 11.23
C PHE A 592 -18.51 31.13 9.88
N ALA A 593 -18.10 30.42 8.82
CA ALA A 593 -18.00 31.00 7.49
C ALA A 593 -19.36 31.53 6.97
N VAL A 594 -20.44 30.78 7.21
CA VAL A 594 -21.80 31.22 6.83
C VAL A 594 -22.24 32.44 7.64
N GLY A 595 -22.03 32.41 8.96
CA GLY A 595 -22.39 33.53 9.85
C GLY A 595 -21.61 34.82 9.61
N GLU A 596 -20.43 34.75 8.97
CA GLU A 596 -19.65 35.93 8.56
C GLU A 596 -19.89 36.37 7.10
N SER A 597 -20.74 35.65 6.37
CA SER A 597 -21.00 35.97 4.97
C SER A 597 -21.66 37.35 4.81
N ARG A 598 -21.45 37.96 3.65
CA ARG A 598 -21.94 39.32 3.32
C ARG A 598 -23.01 39.33 2.22
N GLY A 599 -23.46 38.15 1.79
CA GLY A 599 -24.46 37.93 0.76
C GLY A 599 -25.80 37.50 1.35
N ARG A 600 -26.38 36.42 0.82
CA ARG A 600 -27.66 35.87 1.29
C ARG A 600 -27.74 35.68 2.81
N PHE A 601 -26.69 35.14 3.44
CA PHE A 601 -26.69 34.82 4.86
C PHE A 601 -26.19 35.97 5.75
N ALA A 602 -26.13 37.20 5.23
CA ALA A 602 -25.68 38.37 5.99
C ALA A 602 -26.56 38.63 7.21
N GLY A 603 -25.91 38.75 8.38
CA GLY A 603 -26.61 39.01 9.65
C GLY A 603 -27.32 37.80 10.25
N THR A 604 -27.12 36.60 9.69
CA THR A 604 -27.64 35.36 10.29
C THR A 604 -26.88 34.99 11.56
N VAL A 605 -27.59 34.46 12.54
CA VAL A 605 -27.05 34.00 13.81
C VAL A 605 -26.77 32.50 13.72
N PRO A 606 -25.53 32.05 13.98
CA PRO A 606 -25.19 30.63 14.07
C PRO A 606 -26.04 29.89 15.11
N ALA A 607 -26.86 28.94 14.66
CA ALA A 607 -27.79 28.18 15.49
C ALA A 607 -27.31 26.77 15.82
N GLY A 608 -26.45 26.18 14.99
CA GLY A 608 -25.86 24.88 15.30
C GLY A 608 -25.28 24.12 14.12
N ILE A 609 -24.60 23.03 14.45
CA ILE A 609 -24.07 22.04 13.53
C ILE A 609 -24.73 20.69 13.80
N LEU A 610 -25.08 19.95 12.76
CA LEU A 610 -25.74 18.64 12.89
C LEU A 610 -25.14 17.64 11.90
N TYR A 611 -24.90 16.41 12.36
CA TYR A 611 -24.53 15.28 11.53
C TYR A 611 -25.76 14.41 11.32
N MET A 612 -26.19 14.29 10.07
CA MET A 612 -27.29 13.40 9.68
C MET A 612 -26.76 12.01 9.31
N PRO A 613 -27.19 10.95 10.00
CA PRO A 613 -26.84 9.60 9.59
C PRO A 613 -27.40 9.28 8.19
N ALA A 614 -26.53 8.85 7.27
CA ALA A 614 -26.88 8.48 5.90
C ALA A 614 -26.40 7.05 5.54
N GLY A 615 -26.04 6.24 6.53
CA GLY A 615 -25.59 4.86 6.34
C GLY A 615 -26.70 3.83 6.53
N PRO A 616 -26.62 2.65 5.87
CA PRO A 616 -27.54 1.55 6.12
C PRO A 616 -27.37 1.04 7.55
N ARG A 617 -28.25 1.44 8.48
CA ARG A 617 -28.30 0.87 9.83
C ARG A 617 -29.05 -0.46 9.75
N GLN A 618 -28.37 -1.57 10.08
CA GLN A 618 -29.04 -2.86 10.21
C GLN A 618 -30.11 -2.75 11.29
N LEU A 619 -31.37 -2.94 10.90
CA LEU A 619 -32.47 -3.18 11.84
C LEU A 619 -32.08 -4.40 12.67
N LYS A 620 -31.80 -4.23 13.96
CA LYS A 620 -31.82 -5.34 14.91
C LYS A 620 -33.29 -5.74 15.03
N PHE A 621 -33.70 -6.77 14.31
CA PHE A 621 -35.05 -7.34 14.41
C PHE A 621 -35.26 -7.95 15.79
N GLY A 622 -35.63 -7.12 16.76
CA GLY A 622 -36.49 -7.54 17.87
C GLY A 622 -37.90 -7.63 17.33
N ARG A 623 -38.55 -8.77 17.53
CA ARG A 623 -39.96 -8.99 17.19
C ARG A 623 -40.80 -7.99 17.97
N ASP A 624 -41.22 -6.92 17.32
CA ASP A 624 -42.55 -6.32 17.46
C ASP A 624 -42.78 -5.38 16.28
N GLU A 625 -43.90 -5.60 15.59
CA GLU A 625 -44.42 -4.71 14.56
C GLU A 625 -44.87 -3.41 15.23
N GLY A 626 -43.98 -2.41 15.25
CA GLY A 626 -44.20 -1.13 15.90
C GLY A 626 -43.36 0.00 15.31
N ASP A 627 -44.07 0.86 14.58
CA ASP A 627 -43.82 2.28 14.35
C ASP A 627 -42.75 2.76 13.35
N ALA A 628 -43.22 3.54 12.38
CA ALA A 628 -42.43 4.48 11.58
C ALA A 628 -41.56 5.43 12.44
N LEU A 629 -41.91 5.59 13.73
CA LEU A 629 -41.14 6.31 14.77
C LEU A 629 -39.85 5.57 15.17
N ALA A 630 -39.87 4.22 15.26
CA ALA A 630 -38.67 3.42 15.51
C ALA A 630 -37.69 3.50 14.32
N ARG A 631 -38.23 3.57 13.09
CA ARG A 631 -37.46 3.87 11.87
C ARG A 631 -36.99 5.33 11.80
N ALA A 632 -37.75 6.30 12.32
CA ALA A 632 -37.34 7.71 12.44
C ALA A 632 -36.14 7.86 13.39
N GLY A 633 -36.12 7.10 14.49
CA GLY A 633 -35.02 7.10 15.46
C GLY A 633 -33.66 6.69 14.90
N LEU A 634 -33.62 6.03 13.73
CA LEU A 634 -32.38 5.64 13.05
C LEU A 634 -31.65 6.84 12.42
N PHE A 635 -32.33 7.95 12.19
CA PHE A 635 -31.82 9.15 11.52
C PHE A 635 -31.66 10.35 12.45
N LYS A 636 -31.70 10.13 13.77
CA LYS A 636 -31.45 11.20 14.74
C LYS A 636 -30.08 11.81 14.52
N MET A 637 -30.07 13.12 14.36
CA MET A 637 -28.89 13.94 14.19
C MET A 637 -28.22 14.18 15.52
N ASN A 638 -26.91 14.04 15.54
CA ASN A 638 -26.08 14.46 16.66
C ASN A 638 -25.31 15.72 16.26
N GLY A 639 -24.98 16.59 17.21
CA GLY A 639 -24.27 17.82 16.92
C GLY A 639 -24.35 18.80 18.06
N LEU A 640 -24.03 20.06 17.80
CA LEU A 640 -24.01 21.15 18.78
C LEU A 640 -25.00 22.22 18.34
N VAL A 641 -25.99 22.53 19.18
CA VAL A 641 -27.03 23.52 18.89
C VAL A 641 -27.09 24.61 19.97
N LEU A 642 -27.60 25.78 19.60
CA LEU A 642 -27.79 26.90 20.50
C LEU A 642 -28.83 26.55 21.57
N ASP A 643 -28.51 26.76 22.85
CA ASP A 643 -29.38 26.44 23.99
C ASP A 643 -30.43 27.53 24.23
N GLU A 644 -31.24 27.78 23.20
CA GLU A 644 -32.33 28.74 23.21
C GLU A 644 -33.64 28.04 22.87
N GLU A 645 -34.59 28.02 23.81
CA GLU A 645 -35.86 27.29 23.68
C GLU A 645 -36.65 27.63 22.39
N PRO A 646 -36.77 28.90 21.95
CA PRO A 646 -37.44 29.23 20.68
C PRO A 646 -36.74 28.60 19.47
N VAL A 647 -35.41 28.61 19.45
CA VAL A 647 -34.59 28.04 18.36
C VAL A 647 -34.69 26.51 18.36
N LEU A 648 -34.63 25.88 19.52
CA LEU A 648 -34.78 24.42 19.66
C LEU A 648 -36.16 23.94 19.16
N ARG A 649 -37.24 24.66 19.50
CA ARG A 649 -38.59 24.36 18.99
C ARG A 649 -38.75 24.60 17.50
N ALA A 650 -38.01 25.55 16.94
CA ALA A 650 -37.94 25.75 15.50
C ALA A 650 -37.20 24.61 14.79
N MET A 651 -36.20 24.00 15.43
CA MET A 651 -35.48 22.84 14.89
C MET A 651 -36.32 21.56 14.93
N GLU A 652 -36.95 21.25 16.06
CA GLU A 652 -37.86 20.11 16.20
C GLU A 652 -39.08 20.40 17.10
N GLN A 653 -40.28 19.99 16.65
CA GLN A 653 -41.52 20.21 17.40
C GLN A 653 -41.63 19.30 18.63
N VAL A 654 -41.14 18.07 18.52
CA VAL A 654 -41.14 17.07 19.59
C VAL A 654 -39.68 16.79 19.95
N PRO A 655 -39.18 17.29 21.10
CA PRO A 655 -37.79 17.13 21.50
C PRO A 655 -37.33 15.67 21.48
N GLY A 656 -36.15 15.42 20.92
CA GLY A 656 -35.57 14.08 20.82
C GLY A 656 -36.07 13.24 19.66
N SER A 657 -36.84 13.79 18.72
CA SER A 657 -37.38 13.04 17.57
C SER A 657 -36.39 12.95 16.43
N PHE A 658 -35.73 14.07 16.10
CA PHE A 658 -34.80 14.20 14.98
C PHE A 658 -33.42 14.66 15.43
N ILE A 659 -33.30 15.27 16.60
CA ILE A 659 -32.01 15.64 17.20
C ILE A 659 -31.82 14.78 18.45
N GLU A 660 -30.62 14.27 18.69
CA GLU A 660 -30.32 13.51 19.90
C GLU A 660 -30.48 14.41 21.13
N PRO A 661 -31.21 13.96 22.18
CA PRO A 661 -31.29 14.72 23.42
C PRO A 661 -29.89 14.81 24.06
N PRO A 662 -29.65 15.82 24.93
CA PRO A 662 -28.37 15.97 25.60
C PRO A 662 -27.95 14.67 26.30
N GLY A 663 -26.74 14.19 25.97
CA GLY A 663 -26.16 13.01 26.58
C GLY A 663 -25.63 13.25 28.00
N ARG A 664 -24.74 12.38 28.48
CA ARG A 664 -24.06 12.56 29.79
C ARG A 664 -23.27 13.87 29.89
N ASN A 665 -22.78 14.39 28.76
CA ASN A 665 -22.09 15.66 28.68
C ASN A 665 -22.93 16.63 27.83
N ALA A 666 -23.75 17.45 28.49
CA ALA A 666 -24.67 18.38 27.81
C ALA A 666 -23.94 19.39 26.92
N ALA A 667 -22.68 19.73 27.25
CA ALA A 667 -21.84 20.66 26.49
C ALA A 667 -21.43 20.13 25.10
N ASP A 668 -21.56 18.82 24.85
CA ASP A 668 -21.34 18.25 23.51
C ASP A 668 -22.58 18.40 22.61
N SER A 669 -23.72 18.84 23.15
CA SER A 669 -24.99 18.95 22.41
C SER A 669 -25.59 20.35 22.44
N ARG A 670 -25.32 21.13 23.47
CA ARG A 670 -25.90 22.46 23.69
C ARG A 670 -24.83 23.47 24.04
N ILE A 671 -24.96 24.69 23.52
CA ILE A 671 -24.03 25.79 23.77
C ILE A 671 -24.79 27.12 23.89
N SER A 672 -24.32 28.01 24.79
CA SER A 672 -24.85 29.38 24.84
C SER A 672 -24.28 30.22 23.69
N ARG A 673 -24.86 31.40 23.48
CA ARG A 673 -24.38 32.36 22.48
C ARG A 673 -22.94 32.80 22.78
N GLU A 674 -22.64 33.12 24.04
CA GLU A 674 -21.29 33.49 24.47
C GLU A 674 -20.31 32.32 24.29
N GLY A 675 -20.73 31.10 24.64
CA GLY A 675 -19.91 29.91 24.45
C GLY A 675 -19.58 29.64 22.98
N LEU A 676 -20.51 29.93 22.08
CA LEU A 676 -20.30 29.77 20.63
C LEU A 676 -19.33 30.83 20.09
N GLU A 677 -19.41 32.07 20.58
CA GLU A 677 -18.46 33.14 20.28
C GLU A 677 -17.04 32.81 20.80
N GLU A 678 -16.92 32.28 22.02
CA GLU A 678 -15.65 31.79 22.57
C GLU A 678 -15.07 30.64 21.74
N LEU A 679 -15.92 29.70 21.30
CA LEU A 679 -15.50 28.58 20.46
C LEU A 679 -15.00 29.06 19.10
N LYS A 680 -15.65 30.09 18.51
CA LYS A 680 -15.18 30.74 17.29
C LYS A 680 -13.80 31.37 17.49
N ALA A 681 -13.63 32.21 18.51
CA ALA A 681 -12.35 32.84 18.81
C ALA A 681 -11.22 31.81 19.04
N GLY A 682 -11.52 30.72 19.76
CA GLY A 682 -10.58 29.62 19.94
C GLY A 682 -10.23 28.90 18.63
N SER A 683 -11.19 28.74 17.72
CA SER A 683 -10.97 28.17 16.38
C SER A 683 -10.03 29.03 15.55
N GLU A 684 -10.23 30.34 15.56
CA GLU A 684 -9.37 31.30 14.84
C GLU A 684 -7.94 31.29 15.37
N GLU A 685 -7.76 31.18 16.69
CA GLU A 685 -6.43 31.08 17.31
C GLU A 685 -5.73 29.77 16.96
N LEU A 686 -6.46 28.65 16.89
CA LEU A 686 -5.91 27.38 16.38
C LEU A 686 -5.40 27.53 14.95
N LEU A 687 -6.19 28.16 14.07
CA LEU A 687 -5.79 28.42 12.68
C LEU A 687 -4.55 29.32 12.58
N ARG A 688 -4.47 30.37 13.40
CA ARG A 688 -3.29 31.25 13.48
C ARG A 688 -2.05 30.47 13.91
N ARG A 689 -2.16 29.66 14.96
CA ARG A 689 -1.06 28.81 15.45
C ARG A 689 -0.60 27.80 14.40
N MET A 690 -1.54 27.15 13.71
CA MET A 690 -1.23 26.25 12.60
C MET A 690 -0.49 26.97 11.47
N GLY A 691 -0.96 28.15 11.06
CA GLY A 691 -0.32 28.92 9.99
C GLY A 691 1.12 29.32 10.33
N ALA A 692 1.34 29.83 11.53
CA ALA A 692 2.68 30.20 12.01
C ALA A 692 3.64 28.99 12.03
N ALA A 693 3.19 27.86 12.58
CA ALA A 693 3.98 26.64 12.67
C ALA A 693 4.29 26.04 11.28
N LEU A 694 3.31 26.06 10.36
CA LEU A 694 3.54 25.67 8.99
C LEU A 694 4.63 26.53 8.35
N LEU A 695 4.52 27.87 8.36
CA LEU A 695 5.55 28.76 7.78
C LEU A 695 6.94 28.59 8.44
N ALA A 696 6.99 28.25 9.73
CA ALA A 696 8.23 27.92 10.43
C ALA A 696 8.83 26.56 10.02
N GLY A 697 8.12 25.75 9.24
CA GLY A 697 8.55 24.44 8.77
C GLY A 697 8.34 23.33 9.80
N GLU A 698 7.43 23.51 10.76
CA GLU A 698 7.14 22.54 11.83
C GLU A 698 6.29 21.38 11.31
N VAL A 699 6.96 20.37 10.73
CA VAL A 699 6.32 19.18 10.14
C VAL A 699 6.77 17.87 10.79
N ALA A 700 7.21 17.94 12.05
CA ALA A 700 7.70 16.77 12.79
C ALA A 700 6.62 15.69 13.00
N PRO A 701 7.00 14.40 13.11
CA PRO A 701 6.07 13.32 13.38
C PRO A 701 5.59 13.37 14.84
N ALA A 702 4.56 14.18 15.08
CA ALA A 702 3.91 14.40 16.37
C ALA A 702 2.42 13.96 16.31
N PRO A 703 2.14 12.64 16.30
CA PRO A 703 0.77 12.13 16.29
C PRO A 703 0.08 12.45 17.62
N LYS A 704 -1.14 12.99 17.54
CA LYS A 704 -1.95 13.32 18.70
C LYS A 704 -2.98 12.24 18.99
N GLU A 705 -2.88 11.59 20.16
CA GLU A 705 -3.88 10.63 20.61
C GLU A 705 -5.16 11.34 21.07
N SER A 706 -6.32 10.82 20.66
CA SER A 706 -7.61 11.32 21.11
C SER A 706 -8.55 10.15 21.41
N GLY A 707 -9.23 10.21 22.56
CA GLY A 707 -10.16 9.16 23.00
C GLY A 707 -9.55 7.76 23.09
N GLY A 708 -8.25 7.65 23.41
CA GLY A 708 -7.52 6.37 23.49
C GLY A 708 -7.19 5.74 22.13
N LYS A 709 -7.35 6.48 21.03
CA LYS A 709 -6.99 6.03 19.69
C LYS A 709 -5.84 6.87 19.14
N SER A 710 -4.79 6.19 18.67
CA SER A 710 -3.69 6.82 17.95
C SER A 710 -4.04 7.00 16.46
N PRO A 711 -3.75 8.17 15.85
CA PRO A 711 -3.91 8.36 14.42
C PRO A 711 -2.96 7.49 13.59
N CYS A 712 -1.88 6.96 14.20
CA CYS A 712 -0.93 6.06 13.56
C CYS A 712 -1.54 4.72 13.14
N THR A 713 -2.62 4.28 13.78
CA THR A 713 -3.30 3.00 13.46
C THR A 713 -3.76 2.93 12.01
N TRP A 714 -4.17 4.07 11.45
CA TRP A 714 -4.72 4.18 10.09
C TRP A 714 -3.87 5.10 9.20
N CYS A 715 -2.63 5.40 9.60
CA CYS A 715 -1.78 6.33 8.89
C CYS A 715 -1.00 5.64 7.77
N GLU A 716 -1.25 6.07 6.52
CA GLU A 716 -0.56 5.61 5.32
C GLU A 716 0.94 5.94 5.31
N TYR A 717 1.37 6.89 6.15
CA TYR A 717 2.75 7.40 6.19
C TYR A 717 3.59 6.80 7.33
N LYS A 718 3.07 5.78 8.03
CA LYS A 718 3.77 5.15 9.18
C LYS A 718 5.17 4.65 8.82
N VAL A 719 5.31 4.07 7.62
CA VAL A 719 6.60 3.57 7.10
C VAL A 719 7.60 4.70 6.84
N LEU A 720 7.13 5.91 6.56
CA LEU A 720 8.00 7.06 6.27
C LEU A 720 8.55 7.71 7.55
N CYS A 721 7.76 7.82 8.62
CA CYS A 721 8.21 8.41 9.87
C CYS A 721 8.81 7.41 10.87
N GLY A 722 8.56 6.11 10.71
CA GLY A 722 9.08 5.06 11.59
C GLY A 722 8.51 5.10 13.02
N LYS A 723 7.31 5.67 13.21
CA LYS A 723 6.61 5.78 14.51
C LYS A 723 5.58 4.68 14.73
#